data_AF-A0A2E9D6A0-F1
#
_entry.id   AF-A0A2E9D6A0-F1
#
_cell.length_a   1.000
_cell.length_b   1.000
_cell.length_c   1.000
_cell.angle_alpha   90.00
_cell.angle_beta   90.00
_cell.angle_gamma   90.00
#
_symmetry.space_group_name_H-M   'P 1'
#
loop_
_entity.id
_entity.type
_entity.pdbx_description
1 polymer ?
#
loop_
_entity_poly.entity_id
_entity_poly.type
_entity_poly.pdbx_seq_one_letter_code
_entity_poly.pdbx_strand_id
1 'polypeptide(L)'
;MTRRALGLLMAALAASCSVLSDRQATSDWISYGGDPGGMRYAASGQINRDNVGQLELAWSYRTGEDEKVPKGTFTFHSLHATPLLTPVDAGQSLVFCTDFNRIIALDPATGAERWVFDPMVAIEPFGQYKCRGVSIWHDDKADPGSACEWRVYTATSDRRLFAVDVTNGKPCTDFGENGEVDMNPLVKATKPEGDIKTVQFWAPPAVVGDIVALSATVHSKGKQVRSYPGLVRGFDARTGEFRWWFDPVPRNPDDPEAANWTAEALANTGSASAWAFMSVDAERELLFVPTSDASPDYYGGTRPGDNRYATSLVVLNGSTGELVWHFQFTHHDVWNYDPAAQPLLAKVNRSGKARDIAVQLTKAGFVWVFDRESGEPVFGVEERPVPTDGLPGEVLSPTQPFPLAPPPLSPTEISPDDAWGLDEADREFCRDAIASRRHGSIYEPLSVGGTIVYPQPGGGVNWGGGAFDPARNLLVTNISLQADYIRLIPEAELDMKKATGPGAGRPGGAPGYIAGTGYGVQIGPLASPSGVLCTAPPWSKLVAVDLAAGEVRWEVPLGATEEYADRGAPLIEGITAMGGPMVTGGGLIFIGATKDEKFRAFDTDTGEKLWEVKIPSAAMANPMSYEIDGKQYVVIVSAGHQFFHRENLKDYVLAYALGK
;
A
#
# COMPACT_ATOMS: atom_id res chain seq x y z
N MET A 1 -61.29 -35.09 32.14
CA MET A 1 -61.54 -33.64 32.04
C MET A 1 -60.61 -32.97 33.05
N THR A 2 -59.73 -32.02 32.78
CA THR A 2 -59.41 -31.18 31.61
C THR A 2 -58.10 -30.45 31.98
N ARG A 3 -57.00 -30.71 31.27
CA ARG A 3 -55.83 -29.80 31.20
C ARG A 3 -55.23 -29.92 29.80
N ARG A 4 -55.92 -29.32 28.82
CA ARG A 4 -55.43 -29.03 27.47
C ARG A 4 -55.76 -27.55 27.21
N ALA A 5 -54.91 -26.65 27.71
CA ALA A 5 -54.95 -25.22 27.42
C ALA A 5 -53.67 -24.53 27.92
N LEU A 6 -52.48 -24.97 27.47
CA LEU A 6 -51.25 -24.21 27.72
C LEU A 6 -50.12 -24.50 26.70
N GLY A 7 -50.47 -24.99 25.50
CA GLY A 7 -49.47 -25.39 24.49
C GLY A 7 -49.54 -24.61 23.17
N LEU A 8 -50.43 -23.62 23.04
CA LEU A 8 -50.73 -22.97 21.75
C LEU A 8 -50.52 -21.46 21.71
N LEU A 9 -50.05 -20.83 22.79
CA LEU A 9 -49.71 -19.39 22.79
C LEU A 9 -48.20 -19.07 22.69
N MET A 10 -47.31 -20.06 22.75
CA MET A 10 -45.86 -19.85 22.56
C MET A 10 -45.36 -20.11 21.14
N ALA A 11 -46.18 -20.70 20.26
CA ALA A 11 -45.78 -20.99 18.88
C ALA A 11 -46.06 -19.82 17.90
N ALA A 12 -46.81 -18.80 18.32
CA ALA A 12 -47.18 -17.66 17.47
C ALA A 12 -46.33 -16.39 17.71
N LEU A 13 -45.45 -16.37 18.72
CA LEU A 13 -44.49 -15.26 18.94
C LEU A 13 -43.07 -15.56 18.40
N ALA A 14 -42.79 -16.78 17.96
CA ALA A 14 -41.49 -17.16 17.41
C ALA A 14 -41.41 -17.02 15.87
N ALA A 15 -42.50 -16.61 15.20
CA ALA A 15 -42.55 -16.49 13.74
C ALA A 15 -42.48 -15.04 13.22
N SER A 16 -42.27 -14.06 14.11
CA SER A 16 -42.24 -12.62 13.74
C SER A 16 -40.94 -11.89 14.08
N CYS A 17 -39.87 -12.61 14.47
CA CYS A 17 -38.55 -12.03 14.76
C CYS A 17 -37.42 -12.51 13.84
N SER A 18 -37.75 -13.14 12.71
CA SER A 18 -36.75 -13.69 11.78
C SER A 18 -36.67 -12.95 10.44
N VAL A 19 -37.21 -11.73 10.34
CA VAL A 19 -37.21 -10.93 9.10
C VAL A 19 -36.49 -9.58 9.25
N LEU A 20 -35.67 -9.43 10.30
CA LEU A 20 -34.88 -8.22 10.55
C LEU A 20 -33.36 -8.46 10.59
N SER A 21 -32.89 -9.65 10.18
CA SER A 21 -31.46 -9.98 10.13
C SER A 21 -30.90 -10.16 8.71
N ASP A 22 -31.65 -9.82 7.67
CA ASP A 22 -31.24 -9.98 6.26
C ASP A 22 -30.95 -8.63 5.55
N ARG A 23 -30.79 -7.53 6.32
CA ARG A 23 -30.25 -6.26 5.80
C ARG A 23 -28.74 -6.12 5.98
N GLN A 24 -28.07 -7.15 6.48
CA GLN A 24 -26.63 -7.15 6.63
C GLN A 24 -26.00 -7.67 5.33
N ALA A 25 -25.22 -6.80 4.66
CA ALA A 25 -24.51 -7.00 3.40
C ALA A 25 -25.28 -6.70 2.10
N THR A 26 -25.82 -5.48 1.97
CA THR A 26 -25.52 -4.75 0.72
C THR A 26 -24.05 -4.35 0.82
N SER A 27 -23.25 -4.74 -0.17
CA SER A 27 -21.79 -4.62 -0.15
C SER A 27 -21.35 -3.16 -0.36
N ASP A 28 -21.57 -2.31 0.64
CA ASP A 28 -21.14 -0.90 0.60
C ASP A 28 -19.62 -0.84 0.79
N TRP A 29 -18.89 -0.42 -0.26
CA TRP A 29 -17.43 -0.26 -0.25
C TRP A 29 -17.04 1.08 0.39
N ILE A 30 -17.28 1.23 1.70
CA ILE A 30 -17.10 2.50 2.44
C ILE A 30 -15.66 2.76 2.93
N SER A 31 -14.76 1.79 2.72
CA SER A 31 -13.36 1.84 3.14
C SER A 31 -12.46 1.45 1.97
N TYR A 32 -11.20 1.91 1.96
CA TYR A 32 -10.26 1.64 0.87
C TYR A 32 -10.23 0.16 0.46
N GLY A 33 -10.13 -0.74 1.43
CA GLY A 33 -10.12 -2.18 1.20
C GLY A 33 -11.48 -2.87 1.24
N GLY A 34 -12.59 -2.14 1.05
CA GLY A 34 -13.96 -2.68 1.20
C GLY A 34 -14.42 -2.78 2.66
N ASP A 35 -13.48 -3.00 3.57
CA ASP A 35 -13.65 -2.95 5.02
C ASP A 35 -12.43 -2.28 5.70
N PRO A 36 -12.54 -1.85 6.97
CA PRO A 36 -11.43 -1.20 7.69
C PRO A 36 -10.21 -2.11 7.91
N GLY A 37 -10.38 -3.43 7.85
CA GLY A 37 -9.34 -4.45 7.93
C GLY A 37 -8.64 -4.76 6.61
N GLY A 38 -9.13 -4.24 5.48
CA GLY A 38 -8.41 -4.27 4.21
C GLY A 38 -8.49 -5.59 3.44
N MET A 39 -9.59 -6.35 3.53
CA MET A 39 -9.72 -7.65 2.84
C MET A 39 -9.84 -7.52 1.33
N ARG A 40 -10.32 -6.39 0.80
CA ARG A 40 -10.59 -6.15 -0.64
C ARG A 40 -11.46 -7.26 -1.24
N TYR A 41 -12.51 -7.61 -0.51
CA TYR A 41 -13.45 -8.65 -0.87
C TYR A 41 -14.84 -8.06 -1.09
N ALA A 42 -15.38 -8.24 -2.30
CA ALA A 42 -16.78 -7.93 -2.57
C ALA A 42 -17.61 -9.21 -2.45
N ALA A 43 -18.62 -9.23 -1.57
CA ALA A 43 -19.42 -10.43 -1.33
C ALA A 43 -20.29 -10.85 -2.55
N SER A 44 -20.61 -9.90 -3.43
CA SER A 44 -21.45 -10.19 -4.60
C SER A 44 -20.78 -11.15 -5.58
N GLY A 45 -21.59 -12.07 -6.10
CA GLY A 45 -21.26 -13.00 -7.18
C GLY A 45 -22.15 -12.82 -8.41
N GLN A 46 -22.81 -11.66 -8.58
CA GLN A 46 -23.59 -11.38 -9.79
C GLN A 46 -22.69 -11.48 -11.03
N ILE A 47 -21.50 -10.89 -10.96
CA ILE A 47 -20.40 -11.12 -11.89
C ILE A 47 -19.59 -12.31 -11.37
N ASN A 48 -19.49 -13.36 -12.17
CA ASN A 48 -18.87 -14.63 -11.82
C ASN A 48 -18.20 -15.28 -13.04
N ARG A 49 -17.61 -16.46 -12.83
CA ARG A 49 -16.87 -17.21 -13.84
C ARG A 49 -17.61 -17.45 -15.14
N ASP A 50 -18.92 -17.63 -15.08
CA ASP A 50 -19.74 -18.00 -16.24
C ASP A 50 -20.10 -16.80 -17.11
N ASN A 51 -20.05 -15.59 -16.56
CA ASN A 51 -20.52 -14.38 -17.24
C ASN A 51 -19.51 -13.23 -17.30
N VAL A 52 -18.34 -13.33 -16.65
CA VAL A 52 -17.33 -12.26 -16.64
C VAL A 52 -16.85 -11.87 -18.05
N GLY A 53 -16.87 -12.82 -19.00
CA GLY A 53 -16.58 -12.56 -20.41
C GLY A 53 -17.55 -11.58 -21.10
N GLN A 54 -18.68 -11.24 -20.46
CA GLN A 54 -19.73 -10.35 -20.98
C GLN A 54 -19.65 -8.94 -20.37
N LEU A 55 -18.60 -8.63 -19.60
CA LEU A 55 -18.42 -7.29 -19.06
C LEU A 55 -18.19 -6.26 -20.16
N GLU A 56 -18.92 -5.15 -20.06
CA GLU A 56 -18.80 -3.99 -20.92
C GLU A 56 -18.53 -2.73 -20.09
N LEU A 57 -17.91 -1.72 -20.71
CA LEU A 57 -17.75 -0.40 -20.09
C LEU A 57 -19.13 0.23 -19.88
N ALA A 58 -19.54 0.40 -18.62
CA ALA A 58 -20.82 0.99 -18.26
C ALA A 58 -20.75 2.51 -18.27
N TRP A 59 -19.69 3.09 -17.71
CA TRP A 59 -19.40 4.52 -17.74
C TRP A 59 -17.91 4.79 -17.51
N SER A 60 -17.48 5.99 -17.88
CA SER A 60 -16.11 6.48 -17.65
C SER A 60 -16.15 7.94 -17.22
N TYR A 61 -15.25 8.31 -16.32
CA TYR A 61 -15.06 9.69 -15.87
C TYR A 61 -13.59 10.08 -16.00
N ARG A 62 -13.30 11.31 -16.44
CA ARG A 62 -11.93 11.85 -16.54
C ARG A 62 -11.75 12.99 -15.54
N THR A 63 -10.71 12.94 -14.71
CA THR A 63 -10.52 13.95 -13.64
C THR A 63 -9.97 15.27 -14.17
N GLY A 64 -9.17 15.25 -15.23
CA GLY A 64 -8.55 16.43 -15.85
C GLY A 64 -7.43 17.06 -15.02
N GLU A 65 -6.79 16.29 -14.13
CA GLU A 65 -5.60 16.74 -13.40
C GLU A 65 -4.36 16.84 -14.29
N ASP A 66 -4.26 15.97 -15.30
CA ASP A 66 -3.16 16.01 -16.27
C ASP A 66 -3.07 17.36 -16.99
N GLU A 67 -4.21 17.99 -17.25
CA GLU A 67 -4.32 19.31 -17.88
C GLU A 67 -3.93 20.47 -16.97
N LYS A 68 -3.88 20.26 -15.65
CA LYS A 68 -3.52 21.32 -14.68
C LYS A 68 -2.02 21.50 -14.52
N VAL A 69 -1.21 20.53 -14.90
CA VAL A 69 0.24 20.65 -14.80
C VAL A 69 0.73 21.69 -15.82
N PRO A 70 1.39 22.77 -15.38
CA PRO A 70 1.87 23.78 -16.31
C PRO A 70 2.86 23.17 -17.32
N LYS A 71 2.71 23.53 -18.60
CA LYS A 71 3.60 23.01 -19.66
C LYS A 71 5.06 23.30 -19.35
N GLY A 72 5.90 22.27 -19.46
CA GLY A 72 7.33 22.36 -19.17
C GLY A 72 7.69 22.23 -17.68
N THR A 73 6.71 22.13 -16.78
CA THR A 73 6.94 21.82 -15.38
C THR A 73 7.03 20.31 -15.19
N PHE A 74 8.18 19.84 -14.70
CA PHE A 74 8.30 18.47 -14.24
C PHE A 74 7.78 18.37 -12.82
N THR A 75 6.65 17.67 -12.62
CA THR A 75 6.13 17.28 -11.30
C THR A 75 6.00 15.78 -11.25
N PHE A 76 5.94 15.21 -10.04
CA PHE A 76 5.69 13.80 -9.84
C PHE A 76 4.29 13.57 -9.28
N HIS A 77 3.32 13.42 -10.17
CA HIS A 77 1.93 13.15 -9.83
C HIS A 77 1.48 11.73 -10.22
N SER A 78 0.61 11.13 -9.42
CA SER A 78 -0.04 9.85 -9.75
C SER A 78 -1.32 9.64 -8.96
N LEU A 79 -2.41 9.28 -9.65
CA LEU A 79 -3.68 8.88 -9.04
C LEU A 79 -3.66 7.41 -8.64
N HIS A 80 -3.82 7.13 -7.35
CA HIS A 80 -3.81 5.78 -6.79
C HIS A 80 -5.08 5.47 -6.00
N ALA A 81 -6.10 6.32 -6.11
CA ALA A 81 -7.29 6.23 -5.29
C ALA A 81 -8.18 5.07 -5.69
N THR A 82 -8.72 4.38 -4.70
CA THR A 82 -9.86 3.47 -4.86
C THR A 82 -11.13 4.24 -4.48
N PRO A 83 -12.12 4.39 -5.38
CA PRO A 83 -13.39 5.02 -5.05
C PRO A 83 -14.13 4.28 -3.94
N LEU A 84 -14.84 5.05 -3.11
CA LEU A 84 -15.68 4.54 -2.03
C LEU A 84 -17.14 4.78 -2.37
N LEU A 85 -17.99 3.76 -2.23
CA LEU A 85 -19.43 3.95 -2.32
C LEU A 85 -19.93 4.47 -0.97
N THR A 86 -20.53 5.66 -0.95
CA THR A 86 -21.13 6.20 0.28
C THR A 86 -22.42 5.45 0.62
N PRO A 87 -22.77 5.35 1.91
CA PRO A 87 -24.01 4.72 2.35
C PRO A 87 -25.30 5.32 1.75
N VAL A 88 -26.40 4.57 1.87
CA VAL A 88 -27.73 4.97 1.36
C VAL A 88 -28.22 6.28 1.97
N ASP A 89 -28.12 6.41 3.28
CA ASP A 89 -28.44 7.62 4.05
C ASP A 89 -27.48 8.79 3.77
N ALA A 90 -26.28 8.48 3.25
CA ALA A 90 -25.31 9.43 2.70
C ALA A 90 -25.50 9.74 1.20
N GLY A 91 -26.61 9.30 0.59
CA GLY A 91 -26.97 9.63 -0.80
C GLY A 91 -26.28 8.83 -1.91
N GLN A 92 -25.54 7.76 -1.58
CA GLN A 92 -24.88 6.84 -2.52
C GLN A 92 -24.13 7.52 -3.66
N SER A 93 -22.95 8.08 -3.36
CA SER A 93 -22.01 8.62 -4.33
C SER A 93 -20.74 7.75 -4.36
N LEU A 94 -20.07 7.69 -5.50
CA LEU A 94 -18.68 7.22 -5.54
C LEU A 94 -17.76 8.40 -5.23
N VAL A 95 -17.07 8.34 -4.10
CA VAL A 95 -16.19 9.43 -3.63
C VAL A 95 -14.73 8.98 -3.68
N PHE A 96 -13.88 9.81 -4.26
CA PHE A 96 -12.43 9.58 -4.32
C PHE A 96 -11.67 10.90 -4.36
N CYS A 97 -10.38 10.83 -4.03
CA CYS A 97 -9.47 11.95 -4.19
C CYS A 97 -8.68 11.85 -5.49
N THR A 98 -8.12 12.97 -5.93
CA THR A 98 -7.25 13.11 -7.10
C THR A 98 -5.78 13.33 -6.69
N ASP A 99 -4.84 13.34 -7.65
CA ASP A 99 -3.40 13.55 -7.46
C ASP A 99 -3.10 14.79 -6.61
N PHE A 100 -3.83 15.88 -6.87
CA PHE A 100 -3.73 17.17 -6.18
C PHE A 100 -4.77 17.33 -5.06
N ASN A 101 -5.28 16.21 -4.54
CA ASN A 101 -6.18 16.09 -3.40
C ASN A 101 -7.58 16.74 -3.56
N ARG A 102 -8.04 17.09 -4.77
CA ARG A 102 -9.50 17.34 -4.96
C ARG A 102 -10.28 16.11 -4.58
N ILE A 103 -11.41 16.28 -3.91
CA ILE A 103 -12.38 15.21 -3.67
C ILE A 103 -13.50 15.35 -4.70
N ILE A 104 -13.80 14.26 -5.40
CA ILE A 104 -14.84 14.21 -6.43
C ILE A 104 -15.87 13.18 -5.99
N ALA A 105 -17.15 13.54 -6.07
CA ALA A 105 -18.26 12.62 -5.93
C ALA A 105 -18.95 12.42 -7.27
N LEU A 106 -19.14 11.16 -7.66
CA LEU A 106 -19.85 10.75 -8.85
C LEU A 106 -21.14 10.04 -8.51
N ASP A 107 -22.10 10.14 -9.41
CA ASP A 107 -23.24 9.24 -9.46
C ASP A 107 -22.77 7.81 -9.78
N PRO A 108 -23.07 6.80 -8.94
CA PRO A 108 -22.55 5.44 -9.11
C PRO A 108 -23.15 4.74 -10.34
N ALA A 109 -24.33 5.12 -10.83
CA ALA A 109 -24.94 4.44 -11.98
C ALA A 109 -24.42 5.00 -13.31
N THR A 110 -24.06 6.29 -13.35
CA THR A 110 -23.79 7.02 -14.59
C THR A 110 -22.38 7.60 -14.71
N GLY A 111 -21.64 7.70 -13.60
CA GLY A 111 -20.35 8.38 -13.55
C GLY A 111 -20.44 9.91 -13.64
N ALA A 112 -21.65 10.48 -13.57
CA ALA A 112 -21.85 11.93 -13.62
C ALA A 112 -21.34 12.61 -12.35
N GLU A 113 -20.61 13.72 -12.49
CA GLU A 113 -20.14 14.51 -11.34
C GLU A 113 -21.33 15.09 -10.57
N ARG A 114 -21.32 14.90 -9.24
CA ARG A 114 -22.30 15.47 -8.30
C ARG A 114 -21.76 16.71 -7.61
N TRP A 115 -20.53 16.62 -7.09
CA TRP A 115 -19.85 17.73 -6.46
C TRP A 115 -18.34 17.53 -6.47
N VAL A 116 -17.61 18.63 -6.29
CA VAL A 116 -16.15 18.66 -6.16
C VAL A 116 -15.77 19.57 -5.01
N PHE A 117 -14.85 19.10 -4.17
CA PHE A 117 -14.13 19.92 -3.21
C PHE A 117 -12.68 20.08 -3.69
N ASP A 118 -12.17 21.32 -3.72
CA ASP A 118 -10.79 21.62 -4.09
C ASP A 118 -10.03 22.24 -2.92
N PRO A 119 -9.02 21.54 -2.35
CA PRO A 119 -8.19 22.09 -1.29
C PRO A 119 -7.20 23.16 -1.79
N MET A 120 -7.13 23.43 -3.09
CA MET A 120 -6.26 24.43 -3.70
C MET A 120 -4.77 24.18 -3.42
N VAL A 121 -4.34 22.91 -3.52
CA VAL A 121 -2.92 22.53 -3.36
C VAL A 121 -2.07 23.17 -4.47
N ALA A 122 -1.02 23.89 -4.09
CA ALA A 122 -0.11 24.53 -5.04
C ALA A 122 0.73 23.49 -5.81
N ILE A 123 0.76 23.63 -7.14
CA ILE A 123 1.55 22.78 -8.04
C ILE A 123 2.93 23.42 -8.28
N GLU A 124 3.95 22.83 -7.67
CA GLU A 124 5.32 23.34 -7.64
C GLU A 124 6.24 22.49 -8.54
N PRO A 125 7.26 23.09 -9.19
CA PRO A 125 8.29 22.33 -9.89
C PRO A 125 8.95 21.30 -8.97
N PHE A 126 9.09 20.08 -9.48
CA PHE A 126 9.63 18.91 -8.76
C PHE A 126 8.81 18.48 -7.53
N GLY A 127 7.61 19.01 -7.34
CA GLY A 127 6.67 18.59 -6.31
C GLY A 127 6.23 17.13 -6.49
N GLN A 128 5.84 16.48 -5.40
CA GLN A 128 5.30 15.12 -5.39
C GLN A 128 3.85 15.13 -4.91
N TYR A 129 2.97 14.56 -5.71
CA TYR A 129 1.53 14.62 -5.56
C TYR A 129 0.96 13.23 -5.77
N LYS A 130 0.34 12.67 -4.73
CA LYS A 130 -0.30 11.37 -4.80
C LYS A 130 -1.48 11.40 -3.87
N CYS A 131 -2.55 10.73 -4.28
CA CYS A 131 -3.61 10.38 -3.36
C CYS A 131 -4.04 8.94 -3.56
N ARG A 132 -4.13 8.20 -2.45
CA ARG A 132 -4.50 6.78 -2.42
C ARG A 132 -5.94 6.52 -1.98
N GLY A 133 -6.66 7.55 -1.57
CA GLY A 133 -8.05 7.43 -1.17
C GLY A 133 -8.45 8.51 -0.18
N VAL A 134 -9.71 8.42 0.25
CA VAL A 134 -10.28 9.22 1.33
C VAL A 134 -10.79 8.27 2.42
N SER A 135 -11.31 8.82 3.50
CA SER A 135 -11.93 8.03 4.58
C SER A 135 -13.32 8.58 4.88
N ILE A 136 -14.27 7.70 5.12
CA ILE A 136 -15.64 8.06 5.48
C ILE A 136 -15.85 7.78 6.97
N TRP A 137 -16.55 8.68 7.64
CA TRP A 137 -16.95 8.52 9.03
C TRP A 137 -18.38 9.00 9.26
N HIS A 138 -19.05 8.33 10.18
CA HIS A 138 -20.40 8.66 10.62
C HIS A 138 -20.35 9.27 12.00
N ASP A 139 -20.92 10.46 12.15
CA ASP A 139 -21.19 11.07 13.43
C ASP A 139 -22.51 10.53 13.99
N ASP A 140 -22.43 9.48 14.80
CA ASP A 140 -23.58 8.86 15.47
C ASP A 140 -24.29 9.80 16.46
N LYS A 141 -23.69 10.95 16.78
CA LYS A 141 -24.25 11.99 17.67
C LYS A 141 -24.87 13.16 16.90
N ALA A 142 -24.69 13.23 15.58
CA ALA A 142 -25.31 14.26 14.76
C ALA A 142 -26.80 13.99 14.54
N ASP A 143 -27.58 15.04 14.33
CA ASP A 143 -28.99 14.89 13.95
C ASP A 143 -29.07 14.20 12.56
N PRO A 144 -29.92 13.17 12.36
CA PRO A 144 -30.03 12.51 11.06
C PRO A 144 -30.39 13.48 9.93
N GLY A 145 -29.65 13.40 8.83
CA GLY A 145 -29.73 14.28 7.66
C GLY A 145 -29.14 15.67 7.86
N SER A 146 -28.49 15.95 9.00
CA SER A 146 -27.82 17.22 9.23
C SER A 146 -26.49 17.31 8.47
N ALA A 147 -26.01 18.54 8.28
CA ALA A 147 -24.73 18.78 7.65
C ALA A 147 -23.62 18.09 8.46
N CYS A 148 -22.71 17.41 7.76
CA CYS A 148 -21.57 16.71 8.36
C CYS A 148 -21.93 15.61 9.36
N GLU A 149 -23.15 15.04 9.28
CA GLU A 149 -23.44 13.71 9.85
C GLU A 149 -22.48 12.67 9.25
N TRP A 150 -22.32 12.70 7.93
CA TRP A 150 -21.35 11.87 7.23
C TRP A 150 -20.23 12.75 6.69
N ARG A 151 -18.99 12.36 6.98
CA ARG A 151 -17.79 13.14 6.67
C ARG A 151 -16.84 12.37 5.79
N VAL A 152 -16.19 13.08 4.88
CA VAL A 152 -15.04 12.61 4.11
C VAL A 152 -13.79 13.30 4.63
N TYR A 153 -12.78 12.52 4.99
CA TYR A 153 -11.46 13.03 5.36
C TYR A 153 -10.44 12.85 4.24
N THR A 154 -9.60 13.87 4.05
CA THR A 154 -8.40 13.80 3.21
C THR A 154 -7.27 14.56 3.87
N ALA A 155 -6.05 14.05 3.75
CA ALA A 155 -4.83 14.75 4.13
C ALA A 155 -4.03 15.09 2.87
N THR A 156 -3.50 16.30 2.81
CA THR A 156 -2.93 16.89 1.59
C THR A 156 -1.40 16.89 1.60
N SER A 157 -0.82 16.97 0.41
CA SER A 157 0.64 17.05 0.22
C SER A 157 1.30 18.29 0.85
N ASP A 158 0.53 19.33 1.17
CA ASP A 158 0.98 20.54 1.88
C ASP A 158 0.62 20.55 3.38
N ARG A 159 0.25 19.38 3.93
CA ARG A 159 0.07 19.08 5.37
C ARG A 159 -1.18 19.71 5.99
N ARG A 160 -2.29 19.70 5.27
CA ARG A 160 -3.62 20.06 5.80
C ARG A 160 -4.53 18.83 5.84
N LEU A 161 -5.25 18.64 6.94
CA LEU A 161 -6.27 17.61 7.10
C LEU A 161 -7.64 18.28 6.97
N PHE A 162 -8.47 17.81 6.03
CA PHE A 162 -9.79 18.35 5.77
C PHE A 162 -10.89 17.38 6.19
N ALA A 163 -12.02 17.94 6.61
CA ALA A 163 -13.30 17.25 6.74
C ALA A 163 -14.36 17.96 5.90
N VAL A 164 -15.02 17.22 5.00
CA VAL A 164 -16.11 17.75 4.18
C VAL A 164 -17.35 16.87 4.29
N ASP A 165 -18.52 17.48 4.12
CA ASP A 165 -19.80 16.79 4.10
C ASP A 165 -19.88 15.84 2.89
N VAL A 166 -20.23 14.58 3.13
CA VAL A 166 -20.27 13.54 2.09
C VAL A 166 -21.29 13.83 0.99
N THR A 167 -22.35 14.60 1.28
CA THR A 167 -23.49 14.79 0.38
C THR A 167 -23.27 15.95 -0.59
N ASN A 168 -22.42 16.92 -0.23
CA ASN A 168 -22.31 18.17 -0.97
C ASN A 168 -20.88 18.74 -1.04
N GLY A 169 -19.90 18.10 -0.39
CA GLY A 169 -18.49 18.49 -0.44
C GLY A 169 -18.15 19.78 0.29
N LYS A 170 -19.07 20.39 1.04
CA LYS A 170 -18.79 21.61 1.81
C LYS A 170 -17.94 21.27 3.04
N PRO A 171 -16.98 22.13 3.41
CA PRO A 171 -16.22 21.96 4.65
C PRO A 171 -17.11 21.86 5.89
N CYS A 172 -16.78 20.93 6.78
CA CYS A 172 -17.42 20.80 8.09
C CYS A 172 -16.88 21.86 9.03
N THR A 173 -17.64 22.95 9.21
CA THR A 173 -17.15 24.15 9.90
C THR A 173 -16.80 23.94 11.37
N ASP A 174 -17.25 22.84 11.97
CA ASP A 174 -16.97 22.41 13.34
C ASP A 174 -15.69 21.56 13.47
N PHE A 175 -15.02 21.25 12.36
CA PHE A 175 -13.74 20.54 12.33
C PHE A 175 -12.58 21.51 12.14
N GLY A 176 -11.64 21.55 13.10
CA GLY A 176 -10.49 22.44 13.07
C GLY A 176 -10.88 23.91 12.91
N GLU A 177 -10.22 24.61 12.00
CA GLU A 177 -10.57 25.95 11.57
C GLU A 177 -11.35 25.88 10.25
N ASN A 178 -12.68 25.96 10.31
CA ASN A 178 -13.59 25.96 9.16
C ASN A 178 -13.46 24.73 8.24
N GLY A 179 -13.26 23.54 8.80
CA GLY A 179 -13.13 22.27 8.09
C GLY A 179 -11.70 21.84 7.81
N GLU A 180 -10.71 22.55 8.36
CA GLU A 180 -9.28 22.32 8.12
C GLU A 180 -8.48 22.26 9.43
N VAL A 181 -7.54 21.32 9.51
CA VAL A 181 -6.47 21.31 10.51
C VAL A 181 -5.13 21.51 9.79
N ASP A 182 -4.44 22.63 10.08
CA ASP A 182 -3.06 22.85 9.67
C ASP A 182 -2.11 22.02 10.54
N MET A 183 -1.42 21.05 9.94
CA MET A 183 -0.48 20.18 10.65
C MET A 183 0.95 20.75 10.74
N ASN A 184 1.25 21.88 10.09
CA ASN A 184 2.59 22.47 10.13
C ASN A 184 3.11 22.73 11.56
N PRO A 185 2.31 23.26 12.51
CA PRO A 185 2.76 23.43 13.89
C PRO A 185 3.13 22.10 14.56
N LEU A 186 2.30 21.07 14.39
CA LEU A 186 2.53 19.74 14.96
C LEU A 186 3.76 19.06 14.37
N VAL A 187 4.03 19.22 13.07
CA VAL A 187 5.25 18.71 12.44
C VAL A 187 6.49 19.44 12.98
N LYS A 188 6.46 20.78 13.04
CA LYS A 188 7.59 21.59 13.50
C LYS A 188 7.94 21.38 14.98
N ALA A 189 6.98 20.96 15.80
CA ALA A 189 7.21 20.64 17.21
C ALA A 189 8.05 19.36 17.41
N THR A 190 8.18 18.51 16.39
CA THR A 190 8.91 17.24 16.50
C THR A 190 10.40 17.38 16.24
N LYS A 191 11.18 16.41 16.73
CA LYS A 191 12.63 16.33 16.56
C LYS A 191 13.04 14.95 16.03
N PRO A 192 14.12 14.85 15.26
CA PRO A 192 14.92 15.96 14.76
C PRO A 192 14.18 16.77 13.71
N GLU A 193 14.59 18.04 13.57
CA GLU A 193 14.11 18.88 12.48
C GLU A 193 14.74 18.43 11.16
N GLY A 194 13.96 18.50 10.08
CA GLY A 194 14.43 18.31 8.71
C GLY A 194 13.77 19.32 7.76
N ASP A 195 13.86 19.06 6.45
CA ASP A 195 13.09 19.83 5.47
C ASP A 195 11.61 19.44 5.54
N ILE A 196 10.76 20.37 5.96
CA ILE A 196 9.32 20.14 6.12
C ILE A 196 8.63 19.77 4.80
N LYS A 197 9.21 20.15 3.64
CA LYS A 197 8.68 19.77 2.33
C LYS A 197 8.76 18.26 2.06
N THR A 198 9.60 17.55 2.82
CA THR A 198 9.66 16.09 2.75
C THR A 198 8.48 15.40 3.45
N VAL A 199 7.75 16.12 4.32
CA VAL A 199 6.59 15.59 5.04
C VAL A 199 5.33 15.87 4.23
N GLN A 200 4.70 14.81 3.73
CA GLN A 200 3.47 14.86 2.91
C GLN A 200 2.50 13.77 3.37
N PHE A 201 1.25 13.81 2.92
CA PHE A 201 0.28 12.75 3.18
C PHE A 201 -0.28 12.23 1.85
N TRP A 202 -0.06 10.96 1.58
CA TRP A 202 -0.50 10.29 0.35
C TRP A 202 -1.59 9.22 0.63
N ALA A 203 -1.60 8.71 1.87
CA ALA A 203 -2.53 7.71 2.36
C ALA A 203 -3.82 8.37 2.88
N PRO A 204 -4.99 7.71 2.74
CA PRO A 204 -6.17 8.11 3.51
C PRO A 204 -5.90 7.95 5.02
N PRO A 205 -6.47 8.82 5.88
CA PRO A 205 -6.45 8.60 7.32
C PRO A 205 -7.13 7.27 7.71
N ALA A 206 -6.67 6.58 8.74
CA ALA A 206 -7.47 5.51 9.34
C ALA A 206 -8.50 6.10 10.30
N VAL A 207 -9.69 5.53 10.35
CA VAL A 207 -10.75 5.96 11.27
C VAL A 207 -11.04 4.83 12.24
N VAL A 208 -10.81 5.07 13.54
CA VAL A 208 -11.02 4.11 14.62
C VAL A 208 -11.84 4.78 15.73
N GLY A 209 -13.08 4.33 15.90
CA GLY A 209 -14.04 5.00 16.79
C GLY A 209 -14.24 6.48 16.42
N ASP A 210 -14.02 7.36 17.39
CA ASP A 210 -14.07 8.83 17.26
C ASP A 210 -12.69 9.43 16.85
N ILE A 211 -11.71 8.62 16.41
CA ILE A 211 -10.34 9.07 16.05
C ILE A 211 -10.06 8.95 14.55
N VAL A 212 -9.55 10.04 13.97
CA VAL A 212 -8.91 10.09 12.65
C VAL A 212 -7.39 10.04 12.85
N ALA A 213 -6.78 8.90 12.50
CA ALA A 213 -5.35 8.66 12.62
C ALA A 213 -4.63 8.78 11.28
N LEU A 214 -3.48 9.45 11.24
CA LEU A 214 -2.66 9.56 10.03
C LEU A 214 -1.17 9.54 10.33
N SER A 215 -0.42 8.95 9.42
CA SER A 215 1.05 9.03 9.36
C SER A 215 1.46 9.68 8.05
N ALA A 216 2.59 10.36 8.07
CA ALA A 216 3.12 11.03 6.89
C ALA A 216 3.80 10.04 5.95
N THR A 217 4.00 10.45 4.71
CA THR A 217 5.17 10.05 3.93
C THR A 217 6.30 11.02 4.28
N VAL A 218 7.44 10.50 4.75
CA VAL A 218 8.66 11.30 4.96
C VAL A 218 9.65 11.01 3.83
N HIS A 219 9.87 11.98 2.96
CA HIS A 219 10.70 11.83 1.77
C HIS A 219 12.21 12.00 2.08
N SER A 220 12.71 11.24 3.05
CA SER A 220 14.14 11.14 3.42
C SER A 220 14.91 10.08 2.63
N LYS A 221 14.17 9.23 1.91
CA LYS A 221 14.70 8.05 1.22
C LYS A 221 15.89 8.33 0.34
N GLY A 222 17.03 7.74 0.70
CA GLY A 222 18.29 7.89 -0.03
C GLY A 222 18.80 9.34 -0.12
N LYS A 223 18.41 10.21 0.83
CA LYS A 223 18.74 11.65 0.79
C LYS A 223 19.48 12.16 2.02
N GLN A 224 19.13 11.71 3.22
CA GLN A 224 19.66 12.32 4.44
C GLN A 224 19.49 11.46 5.68
N VAL A 225 20.43 11.58 6.62
CA VAL A 225 20.33 11.03 7.98
C VAL A 225 19.26 11.75 8.78
N ARG A 226 19.35 13.09 8.84
CA ARG A 226 18.50 13.93 9.67
C ARG A 226 17.21 14.29 8.96
N SER A 227 16.09 13.75 9.43
CA SER A 227 14.76 13.96 8.83
C SER A 227 13.67 14.07 9.89
N TYR A 228 12.52 14.65 9.54
CA TYR A 228 11.38 14.63 10.44
C TYR A 228 10.94 13.18 10.74
N PRO A 229 10.51 12.88 11.97
CA PRO A 229 10.02 11.56 12.32
C PRO A 229 8.62 11.28 11.74
N GLY A 230 8.39 10.01 11.42
CA GLY A 230 7.20 9.46 10.76
C GLY A 230 5.99 9.24 11.68
N LEU A 231 5.74 10.17 12.60
CA LEU A 231 4.73 9.99 13.67
C LEU A 231 3.36 9.61 13.12
N VAL A 232 2.70 8.72 13.84
CA VAL A 232 1.25 8.54 13.76
C VAL A 232 0.61 9.58 14.67
N ARG A 233 -0.42 10.27 14.19
CA ARG A 233 -1.15 11.31 14.94
C ARG A 233 -2.63 10.97 14.94
N GLY A 234 -3.27 11.02 16.10
CA GLY A 234 -4.70 10.87 16.27
C GLY A 234 -5.38 12.22 16.53
N PHE A 235 -6.47 12.47 15.81
CA PHE A 235 -7.32 13.65 15.95
C PHE A 235 -8.75 13.22 16.26
N ASP A 236 -9.47 14.02 17.03
CA ASP A 236 -10.92 13.86 17.16
C ASP A 236 -11.57 13.97 15.78
N ALA A 237 -12.37 12.98 15.39
CA ALA A 237 -13.02 12.94 14.09
C ALA A 237 -13.97 14.13 13.89
N ARG A 238 -14.65 14.57 14.95
CA ARG A 238 -15.66 15.61 14.87
C ARG A 238 -15.05 17.00 14.93
N THR A 239 -14.13 17.23 15.85
CA THR A 239 -13.60 18.57 16.11
C THR A 239 -12.24 18.83 15.47
N GLY A 240 -11.53 17.81 15.01
CA GLY A 240 -10.15 17.94 14.53
C GLY A 240 -9.13 18.25 15.64
N GLU A 241 -9.53 18.14 16.91
CA GLU A 241 -8.63 18.35 18.04
C GLU A 241 -7.56 17.26 18.11
N PHE A 242 -6.29 17.65 18.25
CA PHE A 242 -5.19 16.71 18.46
C PHE A 242 -5.37 15.93 19.77
N ARG A 243 -5.30 14.60 19.72
CA ARG A 243 -5.48 13.72 20.88
C ARG A 243 -4.18 13.09 21.35
N TRP A 244 -3.44 12.49 20.43
CA TRP A 244 -2.25 11.73 20.74
C TRP A 244 -1.32 11.61 19.54
N TRP A 245 -0.08 11.22 19.80
CA TRP A 245 0.85 10.78 18.77
C TRP A 245 1.60 9.52 19.22
N PHE A 246 2.15 8.80 18.25
CA PHE A 246 3.11 7.72 18.47
C PHE A 246 4.35 8.02 17.63
N ASP A 247 5.53 7.98 18.25
CA ASP A 247 6.82 8.16 17.56
C ASP A 247 7.47 6.79 17.34
N PRO A 248 7.53 6.29 16.08
CA PRO A 248 8.14 5.00 15.77
C PRO A 248 9.65 4.94 16.02
N VAL A 249 10.30 6.09 16.23
CA VAL A 249 11.66 6.15 16.75
C VAL A 249 11.56 6.44 18.26
N PRO A 250 11.78 5.44 19.13
CA PRO A 250 11.43 5.49 20.56
C PRO A 250 12.34 6.44 21.34
N ARG A 251 12.02 7.74 21.30
CA ARG A 251 12.77 8.78 22.03
C ARG A 251 12.38 8.90 23.49
N ASN A 252 11.23 8.35 23.87
CA ASN A 252 10.84 8.27 25.26
C ASN A 252 11.77 7.25 25.94
N PRO A 253 12.57 7.64 26.96
CA PRO A 253 13.45 6.70 27.65
C PRO A 253 12.70 5.59 28.41
N ASP A 254 11.40 5.78 28.68
CA ASP A 254 10.55 4.76 29.30
C ASP A 254 10.06 3.71 28.29
N ASP A 255 10.25 3.95 26.99
CA ASP A 255 9.97 2.96 25.94
C ASP A 255 11.04 1.86 25.98
N PRO A 256 10.67 0.57 26.11
CA PRO A 256 11.64 -0.51 26.21
C PRO A 256 12.54 -0.63 24.98
N GLU A 257 12.06 -0.22 23.80
CA GLU A 257 12.83 -0.29 22.56
C GLU A 257 13.81 0.88 22.42
N ALA A 258 13.75 1.91 23.26
CA ALA A 258 14.76 2.98 23.30
C ALA A 258 16.18 2.44 23.60
N ALA A 259 16.27 1.33 24.34
CA ALA A 259 17.53 0.65 24.65
C ALA A 259 18.21 0.03 23.41
N ASN A 260 17.46 -0.21 22.33
CA ASN A 260 17.99 -0.71 21.06
C ASN A 260 18.56 0.40 20.17
N TRP A 261 18.70 1.62 20.70
CA TRP A 261 19.29 2.77 20.01
C TRP A 261 20.36 3.43 20.85
N THR A 262 21.31 4.07 20.17
CA THR A 262 22.20 5.04 20.84
C THR A 262 21.51 6.39 20.97
N ALA A 263 21.93 7.18 21.96
CA ALA A 263 21.42 8.54 22.15
C ALA A 263 21.66 9.43 20.92
N GLU A 264 22.79 9.26 20.23
CA GLU A 264 23.10 9.98 18.99
C GLU A 264 22.17 9.56 17.84
N ALA A 265 21.87 8.26 17.71
CA ALA A 265 20.94 7.77 16.70
C ALA A 265 19.53 8.32 16.94
N LEU A 266 19.02 8.29 18.17
CA LEU A 266 17.70 8.84 18.53
C LEU A 266 17.62 10.36 18.24
N ALA A 267 18.70 11.10 18.47
CA ALA A 267 18.75 12.54 18.26
C ALA A 267 18.79 12.97 16.78
N ASN A 268 19.15 12.07 15.86
CA ASN A 268 19.41 12.37 14.45
C ASN A 268 18.53 11.60 13.46
N THR A 269 18.06 10.42 13.80
CA THR A 269 17.27 9.57 12.90
C THR A 269 15.83 10.10 12.78
N GLY A 270 15.20 10.01 11.62
CA GLY A 270 13.77 10.27 11.43
C GLY A 270 13.11 9.15 10.63
N SER A 271 12.12 9.49 9.80
CA SER A 271 11.35 8.51 9.02
C SER A 271 10.65 7.47 9.93
N ALA A 272 10.66 6.18 9.57
CA ALA A 272 9.87 5.12 10.17
C ALA A 272 8.35 5.36 10.09
N SER A 273 7.92 5.95 8.98
CA SER A 273 6.54 6.40 8.75
C SER A 273 5.63 5.32 8.16
N ALA A 274 4.32 5.40 8.38
CA ALA A 274 3.34 4.56 7.69
C ALA A 274 2.80 5.29 6.44
N TRP A 275 3.57 5.25 5.36
CA TRP A 275 3.33 6.08 4.17
C TRP A 275 2.22 5.56 3.23
N ALA A 276 1.76 4.32 3.41
CA ALA A 276 0.83 3.64 2.51
C ALA A 276 -0.60 3.53 3.05
N PHE A 277 -0.89 2.57 3.93
CA PHE A 277 -2.21 2.42 4.58
C PHE A 277 -2.04 1.78 5.95
N MET A 278 -2.97 2.12 6.85
CA MET A 278 -3.16 1.44 8.13
C MET A 278 -4.47 0.65 8.10
N SER A 279 -4.63 -0.31 9.01
CA SER A 279 -5.87 -1.07 9.15
C SER A 279 -6.46 -0.94 10.54
N VAL A 280 -7.75 -1.12 10.65
CA VAL A 280 -8.51 -0.92 11.89
C VAL A 280 -9.29 -2.18 12.22
N ASP A 281 -9.09 -2.69 13.43
CA ASP A 281 -10.06 -3.58 14.07
C ASP A 281 -10.98 -2.73 14.93
N ALA A 282 -12.16 -2.40 14.39
CA ALA A 282 -13.11 -1.52 15.07
C ALA A 282 -13.71 -2.16 16.33
N GLU A 283 -13.81 -3.49 16.39
CA GLU A 283 -14.37 -4.22 17.55
C GLU A 283 -13.45 -4.12 18.76
N ARG A 284 -12.13 -4.17 18.53
CA ARG A 284 -11.10 -4.09 19.58
C ARG A 284 -10.49 -2.69 19.73
N GLU A 285 -10.93 -1.74 18.91
CA GLU A 285 -10.33 -0.41 18.80
C GLU A 285 -8.81 -0.45 18.57
N LEU A 286 -8.34 -1.36 17.71
CA LEU A 286 -6.91 -1.51 17.40
C LEU A 286 -6.56 -0.87 16.05
N LEU A 287 -5.43 -0.18 16.02
CA LEU A 287 -4.84 0.42 14.82
C LEU A 287 -3.55 -0.31 14.44
N PHE A 288 -3.52 -0.88 13.23
CA PHE A 288 -2.39 -1.62 12.68
C PHE A 288 -1.57 -0.72 11.75
N VAL A 289 -0.34 -0.45 12.14
CA VAL A 289 0.55 0.55 11.55
C VAL A 289 1.79 -0.14 10.97
N PRO A 290 1.90 -0.27 9.64
CA PRO A 290 3.12 -0.76 9.01
C PRO A 290 4.15 0.37 8.87
N THR A 291 5.17 0.37 9.70
CA THR A 291 6.20 1.43 9.75
C THR A 291 7.31 1.17 8.74
N SER A 292 7.75 2.24 8.06
CA SER A 292 8.85 2.17 7.10
C SER A 292 10.21 2.02 7.77
N ASP A 293 11.25 1.95 6.96
CA ASP A 293 12.64 2.06 7.38
C ASP A 293 12.93 3.43 8.04
N ALA A 294 14.00 3.43 8.84
CA ALA A 294 14.55 4.60 9.51
C ALA A 294 15.56 5.33 8.62
N SER A 295 15.62 6.66 8.69
CA SER A 295 16.53 7.42 7.84
C SER A 295 18.00 7.33 8.29
N PRO A 296 18.98 7.21 7.39
CA PRO A 296 18.81 6.96 5.95
C PRO A 296 18.71 5.46 5.65
N ASP A 297 18.05 5.13 4.54
CA ASP A 297 17.51 3.80 4.26
C ASP A 297 18.55 2.83 3.66
N TYR A 298 19.69 3.34 3.15
CA TYR A 298 20.72 2.55 2.43
C TYR A 298 22.11 2.56 3.10
N TYR A 299 22.20 3.12 4.30
CA TYR A 299 23.42 3.12 5.10
C TYR A 299 23.06 3.27 6.58
N GLY A 300 23.43 2.31 7.40
CA GLY A 300 23.03 2.22 8.81
C GLY A 300 24.04 2.75 9.82
N GLY A 301 25.24 3.17 9.39
CA GLY A 301 26.34 3.51 10.30
C GLY A 301 26.09 4.71 11.22
N THR A 302 25.09 5.54 10.94
CA THR A 302 24.67 6.65 11.82
C THR A 302 23.57 6.26 12.82
N ARG A 303 23.06 5.02 12.73
CA ARG A 303 21.96 4.51 13.54
C ARG A 303 22.21 3.06 14.00
N PRO A 304 23.30 2.77 14.72
CA PRO A 304 23.58 1.42 15.20
C PRO A 304 22.43 0.85 16.06
N GLY A 305 22.21 -0.47 15.96
CA GLY A 305 21.14 -1.21 16.63
C GLY A 305 20.04 -1.66 15.67
N ASP A 306 19.12 -2.52 16.12
CA ASP A 306 18.05 -3.09 15.26
C ASP A 306 17.07 -2.04 14.72
N ASN A 307 17.05 -0.83 15.30
CA ASN A 307 16.23 0.30 14.88
C ASN A 307 14.71 0.10 15.03
N ARG A 308 14.26 -0.61 16.07
CA ARG A 308 12.83 -0.74 16.37
C ARG A 308 12.23 0.60 16.80
N TYR A 309 11.08 1.05 16.30
CA TYR A 309 10.03 0.31 15.59
C TYR A 309 10.03 0.53 14.07
N ALA A 310 11.18 0.79 13.44
CA ALA A 310 11.27 0.84 11.98
C ALA A 310 11.12 -0.55 11.35
N THR A 311 10.65 -0.60 10.10
CA THR A 311 10.41 -1.82 9.31
C THR A 311 9.61 -2.87 10.10
N SER A 312 8.51 -2.43 10.71
CA SER A 312 7.72 -3.21 11.66
C SER A 312 6.22 -3.14 11.37
N LEU A 313 5.47 -4.09 11.92
CA LEU A 313 4.04 -3.91 12.18
C LEU A 313 3.91 -3.51 13.64
N VAL A 314 3.37 -2.31 13.88
CA VAL A 314 3.09 -1.77 15.20
C VAL A 314 1.58 -1.76 15.38
N VAL A 315 1.09 -2.24 16.51
CA VAL A 315 -0.33 -2.21 16.86
C VAL A 315 -0.55 -1.30 18.04
N LEU A 316 -1.43 -0.32 17.86
CA LEU A 316 -1.76 0.69 18.86
C LEU A 316 -3.21 0.53 19.31
N ASN A 317 -3.50 0.93 20.54
CA ASN A 317 -4.85 1.29 20.92
C ASN A 317 -5.24 2.54 20.12
N GLY A 318 -6.30 2.47 19.32
CA GLY A 318 -6.71 3.53 18.42
C GLY A 318 -7.18 4.80 19.14
N SER A 319 -7.74 4.66 20.34
CA SER A 319 -8.27 5.76 21.13
C SER A 319 -7.18 6.51 21.90
N THR A 320 -6.15 5.80 22.38
CA THR A 320 -5.08 6.39 23.22
C THR A 320 -3.74 6.57 22.53
N GLY A 321 -3.48 5.83 21.44
CA GLY A 321 -2.18 5.77 20.77
C GLY A 321 -1.14 4.91 21.51
N GLU A 322 -1.52 4.23 22.59
CA GLU A 322 -0.63 3.38 23.36
C GLU A 322 -0.25 2.11 22.59
N LEU A 323 1.02 1.70 22.69
CA LEU A 323 1.53 0.47 22.09
C LEU A 323 0.87 -0.76 22.73
N VAL A 324 0.35 -1.66 21.90
CA VAL A 324 -0.21 -2.95 22.31
C VAL A 324 0.81 -4.05 22.07
N TRP A 325 1.27 -4.20 20.83
CA TRP A 325 2.35 -5.11 20.44
C TRP A 325 3.01 -4.62 19.16
N HIS A 326 4.18 -5.19 18.85
CA HIS A 326 4.85 -4.96 17.56
C HIS A 326 5.63 -6.19 17.11
N PHE A 327 5.94 -6.26 15.82
CA PHE A 327 6.87 -7.23 15.24
C PHE A 327 7.72 -6.56 14.16
N GLN A 328 9.05 -6.73 14.22
CA GLN A 328 9.98 -6.18 13.23
C GLN A 328 10.30 -7.20 12.14
N PHE A 329 10.19 -6.81 10.88
CA PHE A 329 10.38 -7.69 9.72
C PHE A 329 11.82 -7.74 9.20
N THR A 330 12.57 -6.66 9.40
CA THR A 330 13.98 -6.55 9.02
C THR A 330 14.72 -5.80 10.12
N HIS A 331 15.68 -6.47 10.74
CA HIS A 331 16.57 -5.87 11.74
C HIS A 331 17.58 -4.96 11.03
N HIS A 332 17.73 -3.72 11.51
CA HIS A 332 18.70 -2.75 10.97
C HIS A 332 18.61 -2.62 9.43
N ASP A 333 17.42 -2.36 8.91
CA ASP A 333 17.15 -2.32 7.46
C ASP A 333 18.06 -1.33 6.72
N VAL A 334 18.85 -1.82 5.76
CA VAL A 334 19.67 -1.01 4.83
C VAL A 334 19.34 -1.30 3.36
N TRP A 335 18.23 -1.99 3.10
CA TRP A 335 17.79 -2.43 1.77
C TRP A 335 16.49 -1.75 1.33
N ASN A 336 15.83 -1.03 2.25
CA ASN A 336 14.51 -0.47 2.09
C ASN A 336 13.49 -1.61 1.80
N TYR A 337 13.40 -2.54 2.75
CA TYR A 337 12.40 -3.62 2.75
C TYR A 337 11.24 -3.31 3.69
N ASP A 338 10.80 -2.05 3.72
CA ASP A 338 9.64 -1.63 4.50
C ASP A 338 8.36 -2.40 4.12
N PRO A 339 7.48 -2.68 5.10
CA PRO A 339 6.19 -3.34 4.90
C PRO A 339 5.16 -2.40 4.28
N ALA A 340 5.27 -2.08 2.99
CA ALA A 340 4.41 -1.06 2.38
C ALA A 340 2.92 -1.45 2.20
N ALA A 341 2.57 -2.73 2.27
CA ALA A 341 1.19 -3.16 2.07
C ALA A 341 0.30 -2.80 3.28
N GLN A 342 -0.98 -2.50 3.02
CA GLN A 342 -1.97 -2.43 4.09
C GLN A 342 -2.00 -3.77 4.85
N PRO A 343 -1.94 -3.79 6.20
CA PRO A 343 -2.13 -5.01 6.96
C PRO A 343 -3.53 -5.57 6.70
N LEU A 344 -3.66 -6.86 6.41
CA LEU A 344 -4.96 -7.48 6.13
C LEU A 344 -5.48 -8.17 7.39
N LEU A 345 -6.65 -7.77 7.86
CA LEU A 345 -7.32 -8.36 9.03
C LEU A 345 -8.38 -9.34 8.55
N ALA A 346 -8.19 -10.62 8.83
CA ALA A 346 -9.10 -11.67 8.36
C ALA A 346 -9.41 -12.69 9.46
N LYS A 347 -10.42 -13.52 9.20
CA LYS A 347 -10.68 -14.76 9.94
C LYS A 347 -10.28 -15.94 9.06
N VAL A 348 -9.48 -16.85 9.61
CA VAL A 348 -9.09 -18.08 8.91
C VAL A 348 -9.54 -19.30 9.70
N ASN A 349 -10.07 -20.31 8.99
CA ASN A 349 -10.44 -21.58 9.60
C ASN A 349 -9.26 -22.57 9.53
N ARG A 350 -8.52 -22.72 10.62
CA ARG A 350 -7.35 -23.61 10.70
C ARG A 350 -7.57 -24.71 11.72
N SER A 351 -7.40 -25.97 11.30
CA SER A 351 -7.60 -27.17 12.15
C SER A 351 -8.96 -27.19 12.85
N GLY A 352 -10.01 -26.77 12.14
CA GLY A 352 -11.39 -26.71 12.67
C GLY A 352 -11.66 -25.58 13.65
N LYS A 353 -10.73 -24.62 13.83
CA LYS A 353 -10.90 -23.45 14.70
C LYS A 353 -10.77 -22.16 13.87
N ALA A 354 -11.74 -21.27 14.01
CA ALA A 354 -11.62 -19.90 13.51
C ALA A 354 -10.54 -19.17 14.31
N ARG A 355 -9.67 -18.44 13.61
CA ARG A 355 -8.64 -17.58 14.20
C ARG A 355 -8.72 -16.19 13.58
N ASP A 356 -8.72 -15.17 14.44
CA ASP A 356 -8.56 -13.78 14.02
C ASP A 356 -7.08 -13.55 13.72
N ILE A 357 -6.77 -13.22 12.47
CA ILE A 357 -5.40 -13.03 12.02
C ILE A 357 -5.17 -11.60 11.53
N ALA A 358 -3.92 -11.16 11.64
CA ALA A 358 -3.36 -10.02 10.93
C ALA A 358 -2.28 -10.53 9.97
N VAL A 359 -2.36 -10.12 8.70
CA VAL A 359 -1.44 -10.54 7.65
C VAL A 359 -0.67 -9.32 7.16
N GLN A 360 0.66 -9.38 7.20
CA GLN A 360 1.52 -8.36 6.59
C GLN A 360 2.23 -8.95 5.37
N LEU A 361 2.13 -8.24 4.25
CA LEU A 361 2.90 -8.51 3.04
C LEU A 361 4.05 -7.50 2.95
N THR A 362 5.24 -7.96 2.57
CA THR A 362 6.44 -7.10 2.56
C THR A 362 7.16 -7.09 1.22
N LYS A 363 7.97 -6.04 1.02
CA LYS A 363 8.82 -5.89 -0.16
C LYS A 363 9.90 -6.96 -0.28
N ALA A 364 10.31 -7.57 0.84
CA ALA A 364 11.20 -8.72 0.87
C ALA A 364 10.54 -10.00 0.29
N GLY A 365 9.25 -9.98 -0.03
CA GLY A 365 8.54 -11.11 -0.62
C GLY A 365 8.01 -12.11 0.40
N PHE A 366 7.91 -11.73 1.67
CA PHE A 366 7.36 -12.58 2.72
C PHE A 366 5.89 -12.27 3.01
N VAL A 367 5.17 -13.31 3.46
CA VAL A 367 3.83 -13.21 4.05
C VAL A 367 3.95 -13.54 5.53
N TRP A 368 3.64 -12.58 6.38
CA TRP A 368 3.66 -12.75 7.82
C TRP A 368 2.24 -12.86 8.33
N VAL A 369 1.98 -13.85 9.19
CA VAL A 369 0.64 -14.09 9.73
C VAL A 369 0.73 -14.15 11.24
N PHE A 370 0.01 -13.26 11.91
CA PHE A 370 -0.02 -13.12 13.35
C PHE A 370 -1.42 -13.39 13.89
N ASP A 371 -1.50 -13.90 15.12
CA ASP A 371 -2.69 -13.70 15.93
C ASP A 371 -2.92 -12.20 16.08
N ARG A 372 -4.14 -11.76 15.79
CA ARG A 372 -4.46 -10.35 15.67
C ARG A 372 -4.29 -9.59 17.00
N GLU A 373 -4.54 -10.26 18.12
CA GLU A 373 -4.59 -9.63 19.44
C GLU A 373 -3.23 -9.71 20.15
N SER A 374 -2.58 -10.87 20.10
CA SER A 374 -1.31 -11.08 20.81
C SER A 374 -0.07 -10.73 20.00
N GLY A 375 -0.17 -10.68 18.66
CA GLY A 375 0.99 -10.55 17.79
C GLY A 375 1.82 -11.84 17.65
N GLU A 376 1.37 -12.96 18.23
CA GLU A 376 2.08 -14.24 18.11
C GLU A 376 2.06 -14.76 16.66
N PRO A 377 3.20 -15.15 16.06
CA PRO A 377 3.22 -15.71 14.72
C PRO A 377 2.42 -17.03 14.61
N VAL A 378 1.44 -17.08 13.72
CA VAL A 378 0.56 -18.25 13.53
C VAL A 378 1.32 -19.48 13.04
N PHE A 379 2.33 -19.27 12.21
CA PHE A 379 3.16 -20.31 11.61
C PHE A 379 4.54 -20.45 12.25
N GLY A 380 4.91 -19.55 13.17
CA GLY A 380 6.25 -19.45 13.72
C GLY A 380 7.22 -18.66 12.84
N VAL A 381 8.31 -18.22 13.47
CA VAL A 381 9.40 -17.45 12.88
C VAL A 381 10.70 -18.06 13.35
N GLU A 382 11.71 -18.06 12.49
CA GLU A 382 13.08 -18.40 12.86
C GLU A 382 14.06 -17.27 12.53
N GLU A 383 15.06 -17.10 13.38
CA GLU A 383 16.20 -16.20 13.13
C GLU A 383 17.25 -16.95 12.31
N ARG A 384 17.57 -16.44 11.12
CA ARG A 384 18.62 -17.02 10.27
C ARG A 384 19.84 -16.11 10.23
N PRO A 385 21.07 -16.66 10.33
CA PRO A 385 22.29 -15.89 10.12
C PRO A 385 22.33 -15.27 8.73
N VAL A 386 22.77 -14.01 8.65
CA VAL A 386 22.97 -13.29 7.39
C VAL A 386 24.36 -12.65 7.36
N PRO A 387 24.88 -12.25 6.18
CA PRO A 387 26.17 -11.58 6.12
C PRO A 387 26.14 -10.21 6.83
N THR A 388 27.26 -9.84 7.46
CA THR A 388 27.37 -8.64 8.30
C THR A 388 28.54 -7.73 7.93
N ASP A 389 29.28 -8.05 6.86
CA ASP A 389 30.42 -7.28 6.37
C ASP A 389 29.98 -6.04 5.56
N GLY A 390 29.27 -5.13 6.25
CA GLY A 390 28.80 -3.85 5.72
C GLY A 390 29.92 -2.83 5.47
N LEU A 391 29.51 -1.61 5.15
CA LEU A 391 30.42 -0.49 4.94
C LEU A 391 31.06 -0.01 6.27
N PRO A 392 32.20 0.70 6.22
CA PRO A 392 32.83 1.25 7.42
C PRO A 392 31.84 2.05 8.28
N GLY A 393 31.71 1.69 9.57
CA GLY A 393 30.80 2.32 10.51
C GLY A 393 29.45 1.61 10.68
N GLU A 394 29.07 0.72 9.78
CA GLU A 394 27.85 -0.08 9.93
C GLU A 394 28.01 -1.17 10.98
N VAL A 395 26.93 -1.40 11.73
CA VAL A 395 26.80 -2.51 12.68
C VAL A 395 25.51 -3.24 12.31
N LEU A 396 25.63 -4.08 11.27
CA LEU A 396 24.49 -4.84 10.74
C LEU A 396 24.09 -5.97 11.70
N SER A 397 22.80 -6.30 11.72
CA SER A 397 22.28 -7.37 12.58
C SER A 397 22.80 -8.75 12.11
N PRO A 398 23.24 -9.64 13.03
CA PRO A 398 23.79 -10.94 12.68
C PRO A 398 22.75 -11.95 12.20
N THR A 399 21.47 -11.71 12.49
CA THR A 399 20.36 -12.55 12.06
C THR A 399 19.23 -11.70 11.48
N GLN A 400 18.35 -12.34 10.73
CA GLN A 400 17.09 -11.77 10.27
C GLN A 400 15.95 -12.76 10.51
N PRO A 401 14.72 -12.28 10.76
CA PRO A 401 13.58 -13.15 10.93
C PRO A 401 13.12 -13.69 9.58
N PHE A 402 12.71 -14.95 9.55
CA PHE A 402 12.06 -15.60 8.41
C PHE A 402 10.78 -16.31 8.87
N PRO A 403 9.63 -16.11 8.19
CA PRO A 403 8.44 -16.88 8.51
C PRO A 403 8.63 -18.34 8.09
N LEU A 404 8.12 -19.27 8.89
CA LEU A 404 8.20 -20.70 8.57
C LEU A 404 7.16 -21.12 7.50
N ALA A 405 6.03 -20.42 7.45
CA ALA A 405 5.02 -20.57 6.41
C ALA A 405 4.16 -19.28 6.27
N PRO A 406 3.58 -19.02 5.09
CA PRO A 406 3.84 -19.71 3.82
C PRO A 406 5.28 -19.49 3.34
N PRO A 407 5.78 -20.28 2.37
CA PRO A 407 7.11 -20.05 1.83
C PRO A 407 7.23 -18.65 1.22
N PRO A 408 8.45 -18.10 1.07
CA PRO A 408 8.66 -16.80 0.45
C PRO A 408 8.06 -16.75 -0.95
N LEU A 409 7.37 -15.66 -1.28
CA LEU A 409 6.77 -15.46 -2.60
C LEU A 409 7.78 -14.97 -3.63
N SER A 410 8.94 -14.50 -3.20
CA SER A 410 10.05 -14.07 -4.06
C SER A 410 11.31 -14.88 -3.75
N PRO A 411 12.22 -15.06 -4.72
CA PRO A 411 13.52 -15.66 -4.44
C PRO A 411 14.24 -14.93 -3.32
N THR A 412 14.88 -15.69 -2.44
CA THR A 412 15.67 -15.15 -1.32
C THR A 412 17.17 -15.18 -1.58
N GLU A 413 17.57 -15.67 -2.75
CA GLU A 413 18.96 -15.76 -3.20
C GLU A 413 19.09 -15.46 -4.70
N ILE A 414 20.26 -15.00 -5.12
CA ILE A 414 20.64 -14.81 -6.53
C ILE A 414 22.12 -15.11 -6.76
N SER A 415 22.43 -15.75 -7.88
CA SER A 415 23.77 -16.15 -8.29
C SER A 415 23.99 -15.88 -9.79
N PRO A 416 25.24 -15.92 -10.28
CA PRO A 416 25.53 -15.80 -11.71
C PRO A 416 24.88 -16.90 -12.56
N ASP A 417 24.45 -18.02 -11.97
CA ASP A 417 23.74 -19.09 -12.67
C ASP A 417 22.28 -18.77 -12.97
N ASP A 418 21.71 -17.77 -12.27
CA ASP A 418 20.35 -17.26 -12.51
C ASP A 418 20.29 -16.26 -13.67
N ALA A 419 21.44 -15.96 -14.29
CA ALA A 419 21.56 -15.03 -15.39
C ALA A 419 20.72 -15.46 -16.60
N TRP A 420 19.96 -14.52 -17.13
CA TRP A 420 19.08 -14.71 -18.28
C TRP A 420 19.27 -13.57 -19.29
N GLY A 421 18.95 -13.85 -20.56
CA GLY A 421 19.06 -12.91 -21.67
C GLY A 421 18.27 -13.38 -22.89
N LEU A 422 18.07 -12.50 -23.88
CA LEU A 422 17.39 -12.86 -25.14
C LEU A 422 18.25 -13.75 -26.03
N ASP A 423 19.57 -13.62 -25.92
CA ASP A 423 20.58 -14.44 -26.58
C ASP A 423 21.75 -14.75 -25.63
N GLU A 424 22.76 -15.47 -26.16
CA GLU A 424 23.94 -15.84 -25.37
C GLU A 424 24.75 -14.62 -24.90
N ALA A 425 24.83 -13.55 -25.71
CA ALA A 425 25.61 -12.37 -25.36
C ALA A 425 24.94 -11.58 -24.22
N ASP A 426 23.61 -11.46 -24.24
CA ASP A 426 22.86 -10.92 -23.11
C ASP A 426 23.05 -11.77 -21.85
N ARG A 427 22.99 -13.11 -21.98
CA ARG A 427 23.16 -14.03 -20.86
C ARG A 427 24.56 -13.94 -20.25
N GLU A 428 25.60 -13.92 -21.07
CA GLU A 428 26.99 -13.76 -20.62
C GLU A 428 27.21 -12.41 -19.93
N PHE A 429 26.69 -11.32 -20.52
CA PHE A 429 26.73 -10.00 -19.88
C PHE A 429 26.06 -10.01 -18.51
N CYS A 430 24.88 -10.60 -18.42
CA CYS A 430 24.11 -10.66 -17.18
C CYS A 430 24.79 -11.54 -16.11
N ARG A 431 25.40 -12.66 -16.52
CA ARG A 431 26.22 -13.50 -15.64
C ARG A 431 27.39 -12.70 -15.07
N ASP A 432 28.13 -11.99 -15.92
CA ASP A 432 29.23 -11.13 -15.49
C ASP A 432 28.76 -9.98 -14.60
N ALA A 433 27.60 -9.38 -14.90
CA ALA A 433 27.03 -8.29 -14.12
C ALA A 433 26.63 -8.73 -12.70
N ILE A 434 26.12 -9.95 -12.53
CA ILE A 434 25.86 -10.54 -11.21
C ILE A 434 27.19 -10.87 -10.52
N ALA A 435 28.09 -11.56 -11.21
CA ALA A 435 29.38 -12.00 -10.67
C ALA A 435 30.29 -10.84 -10.21
N SER A 436 30.19 -9.68 -10.86
CA SER A 436 31.02 -8.51 -10.54
C SER A 436 30.54 -7.69 -9.34
N ARG A 437 29.43 -8.07 -8.71
CA ARG A 437 28.79 -7.37 -7.58
C ARG A 437 28.59 -8.32 -6.42
N ARG A 438 28.36 -7.79 -5.23
CA ARG A 438 27.87 -8.64 -4.12
C ARG A 438 26.51 -9.23 -4.48
N HIS A 439 26.33 -10.50 -4.23
CA HIS A 439 25.15 -11.29 -4.55
C HIS A 439 25.09 -12.50 -3.62
N GLY A 440 23.97 -13.21 -3.63
CA GLY A 440 23.68 -14.28 -2.67
C GLY A 440 22.36 -13.96 -2.00
N SER A 441 22.36 -13.89 -0.67
CA SER A 441 21.16 -13.64 0.15
C SER A 441 20.48 -12.30 -0.18
N ILE A 442 19.16 -12.22 0.00
CA ILE A 442 18.40 -10.95 -0.01
C ILE A 442 18.93 -9.90 0.98
N TYR A 443 19.65 -10.35 2.01
CA TYR A 443 20.27 -9.50 3.04
C TYR A 443 21.77 -9.31 2.81
N GLU A 444 22.24 -9.49 1.58
CA GLU A 444 23.62 -9.16 1.21
C GLU A 444 23.89 -7.67 1.48
N PRO A 445 24.91 -7.31 2.29
CA PRO A 445 25.18 -5.92 2.62
C PRO A 445 25.48 -5.06 1.41
N LEU A 446 24.98 -3.82 1.41
CA LEU A 446 25.27 -2.87 0.34
C LEU A 446 26.77 -2.52 0.28
N SER A 447 27.28 -2.20 -0.90
CA SER A 447 28.73 -1.98 -1.08
C SER A 447 29.06 -0.90 -2.11
N VAL A 448 30.32 -0.46 -2.10
CA VAL A 448 30.87 0.45 -3.11
C VAL A 448 31.08 -0.19 -4.47
N GLY A 449 31.21 -1.53 -4.53
CA GLY A 449 31.24 -2.30 -5.78
C GLY A 449 29.85 -2.53 -6.38
N GLY A 450 28.81 -2.29 -5.59
CA GLY A 450 27.43 -2.61 -5.92
C GLY A 450 27.00 -3.96 -5.35
N THR A 451 25.73 -4.04 -4.99
CA THR A 451 25.07 -5.23 -4.47
C THR A 451 23.81 -5.48 -5.28
N ILE A 452 23.56 -6.72 -5.65
CA ILE A 452 22.32 -7.13 -6.30
C ILE A 452 21.23 -7.28 -5.22
N VAL A 453 20.10 -6.61 -5.43
CA VAL A 453 18.96 -6.63 -4.51
C VAL A 453 17.77 -7.23 -5.27
N TYR A 454 17.33 -8.40 -4.84
CA TYR A 454 16.31 -9.18 -5.52
C TYR A 454 15.39 -9.89 -4.50
N PRO A 455 14.14 -9.46 -4.31
CA PRO A 455 13.44 -8.42 -5.07
C PRO A 455 14.00 -7.01 -4.86
N GLN A 456 13.89 -6.14 -5.87
CA GLN A 456 14.31 -4.74 -5.77
C GLN A 456 13.51 -3.96 -4.69
N PRO A 457 13.93 -2.76 -4.24
CA PRO A 457 13.32 -2.01 -3.12
C PRO A 457 11.84 -1.54 -3.29
N GLY A 458 11.22 -1.82 -4.42
CA GLY A 458 9.78 -1.69 -4.67
C GLY A 458 9.15 -2.98 -5.20
N GLY A 459 9.89 -4.09 -5.13
CA GLY A 459 9.52 -5.44 -5.55
C GLY A 459 8.85 -6.22 -4.42
N GLY A 460 8.75 -7.54 -4.57
CA GLY A 460 7.95 -8.38 -3.67
C GLY A 460 6.50 -7.91 -3.71
N VAL A 461 5.88 -7.71 -2.54
CA VAL A 461 4.58 -7.05 -2.43
C VAL A 461 4.75 -5.61 -1.94
N ASN A 462 4.29 -4.65 -2.75
CA ASN A 462 4.35 -3.22 -2.44
C ASN A 462 2.98 -2.70 -1.94
N TRP A 463 2.76 -1.39 -1.99
CA TRP A 463 1.59 -0.70 -1.40
C TRP A 463 0.21 -1.20 -1.85
N GLY A 464 0.09 -1.81 -3.03
CA GLY A 464 -1.17 -2.38 -3.50
C GLY A 464 -1.65 -3.59 -2.68
N GLY A 465 -0.74 -4.27 -1.98
CA GLY A 465 -1.06 -5.34 -1.04
C GLY A 465 -1.71 -6.57 -1.69
N GLY A 466 -2.65 -7.18 -0.94
CA GLY A 466 -3.36 -8.38 -1.37
C GLY A 466 -4.85 -8.31 -1.00
N ALA A 467 -5.61 -9.26 -1.50
CA ALA A 467 -7.04 -9.43 -1.24
C ALA A 467 -7.28 -10.82 -0.63
N PHE A 468 -8.28 -10.97 0.23
CA PHE A 468 -8.56 -12.22 0.92
C PHE A 468 -9.98 -12.71 0.64
N ASP A 469 -10.11 -13.94 0.15
CA ASP A 469 -11.37 -14.64 -0.01
C ASP A 469 -11.66 -15.47 1.25
N PRO A 470 -12.61 -15.04 2.11
CA PRO A 470 -12.92 -15.73 3.35
C PRO A 470 -13.63 -17.08 3.14
N ALA A 471 -14.30 -17.28 2.00
CA ALA A 471 -14.94 -18.56 1.69
C ALA A 471 -13.90 -19.64 1.36
N ARG A 472 -12.74 -19.24 0.85
CA ARG A 472 -11.66 -20.15 0.43
C ARG A 472 -10.44 -20.15 1.36
N ASN A 473 -10.40 -19.28 2.37
CA ASN A 473 -9.18 -18.97 3.17
C ASN A 473 -7.99 -18.53 2.28
N LEU A 474 -8.27 -17.88 1.16
CA LEU A 474 -7.28 -17.66 0.11
C LEU A 474 -6.86 -16.19 0.09
N LEU A 475 -5.58 -15.94 0.35
CA LEU A 475 -4.94 -14.66 0.08
C LEU A 475 -4.50 -14.63 -1.39
N VAL A 476 -4.79 -13.55 -2.10
CA VAL A 476 -4.33 -13.29 -3.47
C VAL A 476 -3.51 -12.01 -3.48
N THR A 477 -2.33 -12.04 -4.06
CA THR A 477 -1.47 -10.85 -4.21
C THR A 477 -0.64 -10.93 -5.49
N ASN A 478 -0.24 -9.78 -6.03
CA ASN A 478 0.77 -9.73 -7.08
C ASN A 478 2.15 -9.45 -6.49
N ILE A 479 3.16 -10.10 -7.06
CA ILE A 479 4.56 -9.89 -6.72
C ILE A 479 5.32 -9.31 -7.90
N SER A 480 6.28 -8.42 -7.63
CA SER A 480 7.21 -7.88 -8.62
C SER A 480 8.60 -8.49 -8.42
N LEU A 481 9.09 -9.18 -9.46
CA LEU A 481 10.29 -10.01 -9.48
C LEU A 481 11.39 -9.39 -10.35
N GLN A 482 11.57 -8.08 -10.23
CA GLN A 482 12.70 -7.37 -10.83
C GLN A 482 13.89 -7.35 -9.86
N ALA A 483 15.08 -7.66 -10.38
CA ALA A 483 16.35 -7.44 -9.69
C ALA A 483 16.93 -6.07 -10.07
N ASP A 484 17.41 -5.34 -9.06
CA ASP A 484 18.15 -4.10 -9.23
C ASP A 484 19.56 -4.26 -8.66
N TYR A 485 20.48 -3.37 -9.04
CA TYR A 485 21.70 -3.16 -8.28
C TYR A 485 21.59 -1.87 -7.47
N ILE A 486 22.17 -1.88 -6.27
CA ILE A 486 22.39 -0.69 -5.44
C ILE A 486 23.87 -0.54 -5.18
N ARG A 487 24.41 0.64 -5.46
CA ARG A 487 25.82 0.98 -5.25
C ARG A 487 25.93 2.23 -4.39
N LEU A 488 26.71 2.15 -3.31
CA LEU A 488 27.10 3.32 -2.54
C LEU A 488 28.32 3.96 -3.20
N ILE A 489 28.28 5.27 -3.37
CA ILE A 489 29.36 6.02 -4.00
C ILE A 489 29.99 6.91 -2.94
N PRO A 490 31.28 6.79 -2.64
CA PRO A 490 31.95 7.70 -1.71
C PRO A 490 31.69 9.16 -2.07
N GLU A 491 31.42 10.02 -1.09
CA GLU A 491 31.07 11.43 -1.31
C GLU A 491 32.12 12.16 -2.18
N ALA A 492 33.41 11.82 -2.00
CA ALA A 492 34.52 12.39 -2.78
C ALA A 492 34.46 12.08 -4.29
N GLU A 493 33.68 11.08 -4.72
CA GLU A 493 33.51 10.68 -6.13
C GLU A 493 32.25 11.29 -6.77
N LEU A 494 31.42 12.00 -6.00
CA LEU A 494 30.17 12.56 -6.49
C LEU A 494 30.38 13.89 -7.24
N ASP A 495 29.73 14.01 -8.39
CA ASP A 495 29.41 15.32 -8.97
C ASP A 495 28.24 15.92 -8.19
N MET A 496 28.54 16.74 -7.19
CA MET A 496 27.55 17.31 -6.26
C MET A 496 26.44 18.12 -6.97
N LYS A 497 26.72 18.68 -8.14
CA LYS A 497 25.69 19.38 -8.92
C LYS A 497 24.64 18.42 -9.46
N LYS A 498 25.06 17.22 -9.89
CA LYS A 498 24.14 16.15 -10.32
C LYS A 498 23.52 15.44 -9.14
N ALA A 499 24.30 15.19 -8.08
CA ALA A 499 23.89 14.38 -6.94
C ALA A 499 22.83 15.03 -6.05
N THR A 500 22.65 16.35 -6.15
CA THR A 500 21.58 17.10 -5.48
C THR A 500 20.48 17.54 -6.45
N GLY A 501 20.59 17.16 -7.72
CA GLY A 501 19.67 17.52 -8.78
C GLY A 501 18.37 16.70 -8.77
N PRO A 502 17.37 17.12 -9.56
CA PRO A 502 16.13 16.37 -9.72
C PRO A 502 16.37 14.94 -10.20
N GLY A 503 15.73 13.97 -9.54
CA GLY A 503 15.81 12.55 -9.90
C GLY A 503 17.09 11.83 -9.46
N ALA A 504 18.03 12.51 -8.82
CA ALA A 504 19.21 11.88 -8.24
C ALA A 504 18.80 10.87 -7.14
N GLY A 505 19.48 9.71 -7.11
CA GLY A 505 19.21 8.62 -6.17
C GLY A 505 17.94 7.80 -6.47
N ARG A 506 17.20 8.13 -7.55
CA ARG A 506 16.07 7.31 -8.02
C ARG A 506 16.55 6.17 -8.93
N PRO A 507 15.80 5.06 -9.04
CA PRO A 507 16.10 4.00 -10.00
C PRO A 507 16.27 4.54 -11.43
N GLY A 508 17.42 4.24 -12.05
CA GLY A 508 17.79 4.70 -13.39
C GLY A 508 18.20 6.18 -13.48
N GLY A 509 18.26 6.90 -12.35
CA GLY A 509 18.74 8.27 -12.24
C GLY A 509 20.25 8.39 -12.04
N ALA A 510 20.75 9.62 -11.98
CA ALA A 510 22.12 9.88 -11.53
C ALA A 510 22.28 9.47 -10.04
N PRO A 511 23.51 9.19 -9.57
CA PRO A 511 23.74 8.96 -8.14
C PRO A 511 23.25 10.13 -7.30
N GLY A 512 22.57 9.86 -6.18
CA GLY A 512 22.04 10.88 -5.27
C GLY A 512 22.84 10.96 -3.98
N TYR A 513 23.16 12.18 -3.53
CA TYR A 513 23.91 12.39 -2.29
C TYR A 513 23.05 12.05 -1.06
N ILE A 514 23.60 11.29 -0.11
CA ILE A 514 22.95 10.99 1.18
C ILE A 514 23.62 11.83 2.28
N ALA A 515 23.04 12.99 2.55
CA ALA A 515 23.56 13.95 3.51
C ALA A 515 23.77 13.33 4.90
N GLY A 516 25.00 13.45 5.42
CA GLY A 516 25.39 12.96 6.76
C GLY A 516 25.98 11.55 6.79
N THR A 517 26.14 10.86 5.67
CA THR A 517 26.67 9.46 5.63
C THR A 517 28.07 9.31 5.04
N GLY A 518 28.56 10.32 4.30
CA GLY A 518 29.80 10.21 3.50
C GLY A 518 29.62 9.44 2.18
N TYR A 519 28.38 9.11 1.81
CA TYR A 519 28.06 8.39 0.58
C TYR A 519 26.93 9.05 -0.21
N GLY A 520 26.87 8.74 -1.49
CA GLY A 520 25.66 8.79 -2.31
C GLY A 520 25.17 7.39 -2.65
N VAL A 521 23.98 7.28 -3.22
CA VAL A 521 23.39 6.02 -3.70
C VAL A 521 23.11 6.07 -5.19
N GLN A 522 23.43 5.00 -5.90
CA GLN A 522 23.02 4.74 -7.26
C GLN A 522 22.18 3.47 -7.30
N ILE A 523 21.02 3.54 -7.95
CA ILE A 523 20.08 2.43 -8.08
C ILE A 523 19.75 2.26 -9.55
N GLY A 524 19.74 1.03 -10.05
CA GLY A 524 19.32 0.77 -11.42
C GLY A 524 18.85 -0.66 -11.64
N PRO A 525 18.02 -0.89 -12.66
CA PRO A 525 17.64 -2.23 -13.06
C PRO A 525 18.88 -3.04 -13.41
N LEU A 526 18.90 -4.31 -13.01
CA LEU A 526 19.87 -5.25 -13.51
C LEU A 526 19.40 -5.70 -14.90
N ALA A 527 19.88 -5.00 -15.93
CA ALA A 527 19.50 -5.21 -17.31
C ALA A 527 20.72 -5.26 -18.24
N SER A 528 20.61 -6.03 -19.32
CA SER A 528 21.62 -6.10 -20.37
C SER A 528 21.62 -4.85 -21.26
N PRO A 529 22.62 -4.67 -22.15
CA PRO A 529 22.61 -3.58 -23.14
C PRO A 529 21.42 -3.60 -24.11
N SER A 530 20.80 -4.77 -24.33
CA SER A 530 19.56 -4.89 -25.12
C SER A 530 18.33 -4.35 -24.38
N GLY A 531 18.47 -4.05 -23.08
CA GLY A 531 17.43 -3.52 -22.21
C GLY A 531 16.58 -4.59 -21.53
N VAL A 532 16.92 -5.87 -21.70
CA VAL A 532 16.22 -6.98 -21.05
C VAL A 532 16.73 -7.21 -19.63
N LEU A 533 15.86 -7.59 -18.71
CA LEU A 533 16.27 -7.86 -17.32
C LEU A 533 17.14 -9.12 -17.27
N CYS A 534 18.12 -9.12 -16.37
CA CYS A 534 19.10 -10.19 -16.25
C CYS A 534 18.63 -11.41 -15.46
N THR A 535 17.39 -11.41 -14.95
CA THR A 535 16.74 -12.56 -14.32
C THR A 535 15.68 -13.12 -15.25
N ALA A 536 15.45 -14.43 -15.18
CA ALA A 536 14.46 -15.08 -16.01
C ALA A 536 13.03 -14.56 -15.71
N PRO A 537 12.18 -14.36 -16.74
CA PRO A 537 10.77 -14.09 -16.52
C PRO A 537 10.05 -15.31 -15.91
N PRO A 538 8.88 -15.12 -15.25
CA PRO A 538 8.10 -13.88 -15.22
C PRO A 538 8.64 -12.83 -14.23
N TRP A 539 8.64 -11.56 -14.62
CA TRP A 539 9.06 -10.45 -13.75
C TRP A 539 7.91 -9.90 -12.89
N SER A 540 6.71 -10.46 -13.04
CA SER A 540 5.64 -10.34 -12.07
C SER A 540 4.73 -11.56 -12.12
N LYS A 541 4.21 -11.98 -10.98
CA LYS A 541 3.23 -13.06 -10.86
C LYS A 541 2.01 -12.59 -10.07
N LEU A 542 0.86 -13.20 -10.34
CA LEU A 542 -0.28 -13.26 -9.44
C LEU A 542 -0.18 -14.58 -8.66
N VAL A 543 -0.28 -14.51 -7.34
CA VAL A 543 -0.06 -15.64 -6.44
C VAL A 543 -1.26 -15.79 -5.52
N ALA A 544 -1.70 -17.02 -5.33
CA ALA A 544 -2.70 -17.37 -4.32
C ALA A 544 -2.08 -18.26 -3.23
N VAL A 545 -2.35 -17.91 -1.98
CA VAL A 545 -1.84 -18.56 -0.78
C VAL A 545 -3.02 -19.02 0.07
N ASP A 546 -3.08 -20.31 0.38
CA ASP A 546 -3.99 -20.84 1.38
C ASP A 546 -3.45 -20.50 2.78
N LEU A 547 -4.10 -19.56 3.46
CA LEU A 547 -3.68 -19.11 4.79
C LEU A 547 -4.07 -20.08 5.91
N ALA A 548 -4.93 -21.06 5.65
CA ALA A 548 -5.22 -22.11 6.63
C ALA A 548 -4.09 -23.15 6.64
N ALA A 549 -3.59 -23.51 5.45
CA ALA A 549 -2.49 -24.46 5.26
C ALA A 549 -1.11 -23.81 5.43
N GLY A 550 -0.96 -22.53 5.07
CA GLY A 550 0.34 -21.88 4.95
C GLY A 550 1.07 -22.32 3.67
N GLU A 551 0.35 -22.50 2.57
CA GLU A 551 0.89 -23.04 1.32
C GLU A 551 0.51 -22.18 0.11
N VAL A 552 1.42 -22.05 -0.85
CA VAL A 552 1.09 -21.46 -2.16
C VAL A 552 0.23 -22.44 -2.94
N ARG A 553 -0.97 -22.01 -3.33
CA ARG A 553 -1.93 -22.85 -4.06
C ARG A 553 -1.68 -22.83 -5.56
N TRP A 554 -1.39 -21.65 -6.11
CA TRP A 554 -1.01 -21.46 -7.50
C TRP A 554 -0.29 -20.12 -7.68
N GLU A 555 0.48 -20.02 -8.76
CA GLU A 555 1.08 -18.79 -9.25
C GLU A 555 1.00 -18.74 -10.77
N VAL A 556 0.70 -17.57 -11.34
CA VAL A 556 0.62 -17.35 -12.80
C VAL A 556 1.33 -16.06 -13.18
N PRO A 557 1.96 -15.95 -14.38
CA PRO A 557 2.52 -14.69 -14.86
C PRO A 557 1.46 -13.57 -14.89
N LEU A 558 1.87 -12.34 -14.52
CA LEU A 558 0.98 -11.18 -14.54
C LEU A 558 1.44 -10.14 -15.58
N GLY A 559 0.62 -9.95 -16.61
CA GLY A 559 0.89 -9.06 -17.75
C GLY A 559 1.90 -9.62 -18.75
N ALA A 560 2.17 -8.89 -19.82
CA ALA A 560 3.10 -9.32 -20.87
C ALA A 560 3.72 -8.17 -21.66
N THR A 561 4.78 -8.45 -22.44
CA THR A 561 5.49 -7.49 -23.30
C THR A 561 4.87 -7.33 -24.69
N GLU A 562 3.55 -7.50 -24.86
CA GLU A 562 2.87 -7.53 -26.17
C GLU A 562 3.20 -6.32 -27.07
N GLU A 563 3.20 -5.09 -26.53
CA GLU A 563 3.55 -3.89 -27.31
C GLU A 563 4.98 -3.94 -27.88
N TYR A 564 5.91 -4.56 -27.15
CA TYR A 564 7.28 -4.77 -27.62
C TYR A 564 7.32 -5.89 -28.67
N ALA A 565 6.49 -6.92 -28.50
CA ALA A 565 6.37 -8.01 -29.45
C ALA A 565 5.83 -7.57 -30.82
N ASP A 566 4.86 -6.65 -30.83
CA ASP A 566 4.34 -6.01 -32.04
C ASP A 566 5.43 -5.22 -32.81
N ARG A 567 6.51 -4.83 -32.12
CA ARG A 567 7.69 -4.16 -32.70
C ARG A 567 8.83 -5.13 -33.05
N GLY A 568 8.60 -6.43 -32.98
CA GLY A 568 9.55 -7.49 -33.36
C GLY A 568 10.39 -8.05 -32.21
N ALA A 569 10.12 -7.69 -30.96
CA ALA A 569 10.75 -8.33 -29.79
C ALA A 569 10.06 -9.67 -29.44
N PRO A 570 10.69 -10.55 -28.64
CA PRO A 570 9.99 -11.71 -28.10
C PRO A 570 8.87 -11.32 -27.12
N LEU A 571 7.76 -12.06 -27.18
CA LEU A 571 6.71 -11.99 -26.16
C LEU A 571 7.23 -12.64 -24.88
N ILE A 572 7.15 -11.90 -23.78
CA ILE A 572 7.55 -12.33 -22.44
C ILE A 572 6.34 -12.14 -21.53
N GLU A 573 5.93 -13.22 -20.88
CA GLU A 573 4.87 -13.20 -19.88
C GLU A 573 5.46 -12.80 -18.51
N GLY A 574 4.71 -11.99 -17.77
CA GLY A 574 5.13 -11.40 -16.50
C GLY A 574 5.95 -10.12 -16.70
N ILE A 575 5.28 -8.98 -16.67
CA ILE A 575 5.91 -7.65 -16.73
C ILE A 575 5.80 -6.95 -15.38
N THR A 576 6.74 -6.08 -15.03
CA THR A 576 6.76 -5.35 -13.76
C THR A 576 5.36 -4.79 -13.41
N ALA A 577 4.88 -5.12 -12.21
CA ALA A 577 3.57 -4.72 -11.73
C ALA A 577 3.67 -3.83 -10.48
N MET A 578 2.74 -2.88 -10.37
CA MET A 578 2.52 -2.04 -9.20
C MET A 578 1.02 -1.77 -9.06
N GLY A 579 0.50 -1.90 -7.85
CA GLY A 579 -0.94 -1.96 -7.55
C GLY A 579 -1.31 -3.29 -6.92
N GLY A 580 -2.60 -3.55 -6.75
CA GLY A 580 -3.09 -4.73 -6.05
C GLY A 580 -4.41 -5.29 -6.60
N PRO A 581 -4.79 -6.51 -6.19
CA PRO A 581 -6.03 -7.15 -6.61
C PRO A 581 -7.23 -6.79 -5.72
N MET A 582 -8.42 -7.17 -6.20
CA MET A 582 -9.64 -7.38 -5.42
C MET A 582 -10.16 -8.80 -5.72
N VAL A 583 -10.80 -9.45 -4.75
CA VAL A 583 -11.54 -10.71 -4.95
C VAL A 583 -13.05 -10.53 -4.79
N THR A 584 -13.85 -11.39 -5.44
CA THR A 584 -15.32 -11.36 -5.33
C THR A 584 -15.92 -12.72 -4.96
N GLY A 585 -17.13 -12.70 -4.39
CA GLY A 585 -17.91 -13.90 -4.10
C GLY A 585 -18.27 -14.72 -5.35
N GLY A 586 -18.17 -14.12 -6.55
CA GLY A 586 -18.28 -14.79 -7.84
C GLY A 586 -17.09 -15.70 -8.20
N GLY A 587 -16.08 -15.78 -7.33
CA GLY A 587 -14.88 -16.60 -7.56
C GLY A 587 -13.93 -15.97 -8.58
N LEU A 588 -13.86 -14.64 -8.59
CA LEU A 588 -13.03 -13.86 -9.49
C LEU A 588 -12.02 -13.00 -8.73
N ILE A 589 -10.87 -12.77 -9.36
CA ILE A 589 -9.86 -11.79 -8.99
C ILE A 589 -9.82 -10.71 -10.07
N PHE A 590 -9.98 -9.45 -9.71
CA PHE A 590 -9.79 -8.32 -10.61
C PHE A 590 -8.47 -7.60 -10.32
N ILE A 591 -7.69 -7.26 -11.36
CA ILE A 591 -6.42 -6.55 -11.22
C ILE A 591 -6.00 -5.82 -12.52
N GLY A 592 -5.45 -4.60 -12.37
CA GLY A 592 -4.95 -3.77 -13.48
C GLY A 592 -3.45 -3.42 -13.43
N ALA A 593 -2.75 -3.87 -12.38
CA ALA A 593 -1.44 -3.43 -11.87
C ALA A 593 -0.23 -3.43 -12.83
N THR A 594 -0.39 -3.69 -14.12
CA THR A 594 0.71 -3.97 -15.06
C THR A 594 0.94 -2.85 -16.07
N LYS A 595 2.19 -2.74 -16.53
CA LYS A 595 2.60 -1.72 -17.51
C LYS A 595 1.98 -1.87 -18.90
N ASP A 596 1.42 -3.03 -19.23
CA ASP A 596 0.73 -3.26 -20.51
C ASP A 596 -0.68 -2.65 -20.58
N GLU A 597 -1.11 -1.93 -19.53
CA GLU A 597 -2.34 -1.13 -19.50
C GLU A 597 -3.59 -1.97 -19.79
N LYS A 598 -3.70 -3.13 -19.12
CA LYS A 598 -4.86 -4.00 -19.21
C LYS A 598 -5.51 -4.19 -17.84
N PHE A 599 -6.83 -4.21 -17.83
CA PHE A 599 -7.62 -4.63 -16.68
C PHE A 599 -8.12 -6.05 -16.91
N ARG A 600 -8.02 -6.92 -15.91
CA ARG A 600 -8.21 -8.37 -16.06
C ARG A 600 -9.08 -8.96 -14.97
N ALA A 601 -9.71 -10.08 -15.29
CA ALA A 601 -10.31 -10.99 -14.32
C ALA A 601 -9.68 -12.39 -14.42
N PHE A 602 -9.38 -12.98 -13.27
CA PHE A 602 -8.87 -14.34 -13.15
C PHE A 602 -9.80 -15.19 -12.28
N ASP A 603 -9.82 -16.49 -12.51
CA ASP A 603 -10.47 -17.46 -11.64
C ASP A 603 -9.71 -17.59 -10.31
N THR A 604 -10.41 -17.42 -9.18
CA THR A 604 -9.79 -17.48 -7.84
C THR A 604 -9.21 -18.84 -7.49
N ASP A 605 -9.78 -19.94 -7.98
CA ASP A 605 -9.39 -21.30 -7.61
C ASP A 605 -8.21 -21.82 -8.42
N THR A 606 -8.04 -21.35 -9.66
CA THR A 606 -7.08 -21.88 -10.64
C THR A 606 -6.05 -20.87 -11.14
N GLY A 607 -6.32 -19.57 -11.02
CA GLY A 607 -5.51 -18.51 -11.63
C GLY A 607 -5.70 -18.36 -13.14
N GLU A 608 -6.68 -19.04 -13.74
CA GLU A 608 -6.98 -18.90 -15.18
C GLU A 608 -7.50 -17.50 -15.49
N LYS A 609 -6.94 -16.84 -16.52
CA LYS A 609 -7.44 -15.53 -16.98
C LYS A 609 -8.73 -15.73 -17.79
N LEU A 610 -9.84 -15.18 -17.29
CA LEU A 610 -11.18 -15.35 -17.88
C LEU A 610 -11.64 -14.13 -18.69
N TRP A 611 -11.08 -12.95 -18.41
CA TRP A 611 -11.44 -11.71 -19.10
C TRP A 611 -10.28 -10.73 -19.07
N GLU A 612 -10.16 -9.93 -20.12
CA GLU A 612 -9.26 -8.78 -20.15
C GLU A 612 -9.78 -7.67 -21.07
N VAL A 613 -9.38 -6.44 -20.79
CA VAL A 613 -9.64 -5.28 -21.64
C VAL A 613 -8.46 -4.31 -21.58
N LYS A 614 -8.15 -3.66 -22.71
CA LYS A 614 -7.18 -2.56 -22.75
C LYS A 614 -7.80 -1.32 -22.10
N ILE A 615 -7.06 -0.66 -21.23
CA ILE A 615 -7.45 0.58 -20.56
C ILE A 615 -6.56 1.75 -21.01
N PRO A 616 -6.98 3.02 -20.81
CA PRO A 616 -6.29 4.19 -21.34
C PRO A 616 -4.84 4.38 -20.84
N SER A 617 -4.51 3.86 -19.66
CA SER A 617 -3.19 3.96 -19.02
C SER A 617 -3.04 2.84 -17.97
N ALA A 618 -1.81 2.58 -17.50
CA ALA A 618 -1.58 1.58 -16.47
C ALA A 618 -2.37 1.90 -15.17
N ALA A 619 -3.09 0.91 -14.62
CA ALA A 619 -3.90 1.10 -13.42
C ALA A 619 -3.19 0.54 -12.19
N MET A 620 -2.57 1.41 -11.39
CA MET A 620 -1.95 0.99 -10.13
C MET A 620 -2.85 1.13 -8.92
N ALA A 621 -3.95 1.87 -9.03
CA ALA A 621 -4.98 1.83 -8.02
C ALA A 621 -5.54 0.40 -7.89
N ASN A 622 -6.04 0.07 -6.70
CA ASN A 622 -6.74 -1.20 -6.52
C ASN A 622 -8.17 -1.09 -7.08
N PRO A 623 -8.67 -2.15 -7.74
CA PRO A 623 -10.06 -2.21 -8.16
C PRO A 623 -11.00 -2.34 -6.95
N MET A 624 -12.26 -2.00 -7.17
CA MET A 624 -13.33 -2.10 -6.18
C MET A 624 -14.62 -2.56 -6.85
N SER A 625 -15.56 -3.14 -6.10
CA SER A 625 -16.90 -3.50 -6.60
C SER A 625 -18.00 -3.03 -5.67
N TYR A 626 -19.11 -2.58 -6.25
CA TYR A 626 -20.32 -2.18 -5.54
C TYR A 626 -21.56 -2.61 -6.31
N GLU A 627 -22.72 -2.48 -5.66
CA GLU A 627 -24.02 -2.64 -6.30
C GLU A 627 -24.85 -1.36 -6.17
N ILE A 628 -25.53 -0.98 -7.25
CA ILE A 628 -26.56 0.06 -7.24
C ILE A 628 -27.75 -0.45 -8.05
N ASP A 629 -28.96 -0.27 -7.52
CA ASP A 629 -30.21 -0.72 -8.16
C ASP A 629 -30.20 -2.20 -8.62
N GLY A 630 -29.55 -3.07 -7.82
CA GLY A 630 -29.44 -4.50 -8.10
C GLY A 630 -28.46 -4.87 -9.22
N LYS A 631 -27.64 -3.92 -9.69
CA LYS A 631 -26.59 -4.13 -10.68
C LYS A 631 -25.22 -3.95 -10.05
N GLN A 632 -24.37 -4.96 -10.20
CA GLN A 632 -22.98 -4.97 -9.77
C GLN A 632 -22.09 -4.25 -10.79
N TYR A 633 -21.21 -3.40 -10.27
CA TYR A 633 -20.18 -2.71 -11.03
C TYR A 633 -18.81 -3.10 -10.47
N VAL A 634 -17.82 -3.15 -11.35
CA VAL A 634 -16.40 -3.27 -11.01
C VAL A 634 -15.69 -2.03 -11.54
N VAL A 635 -15.00 -1.32 -10.65
CA VAL A 635 -14.38 -0.03 -10.96
C VAL A 635 -12.88 -0.10 -10.80
N ILE A 636 -12.17 0.56 -11.71
CA ILE A 636 -10.72 0.73 -11.67
C ILE A 636 -10.34 2.15 -12.07
N VAL A 637 -9.33 2.69 -11.38
CA VAL A 637 -8.73 3.97 -11.74
C VAL A 637 -7.48 3.74 -12.60
N SER A 638 -7.54 4.23 -13.83
CA SER A 638 -6.54 4.13 -14.88
C SER A 638 -5.86 5.49 -15.04
N ALA A 639 -4.73 5.68 -14.35
CA ALA A 639 -4.03 6.97 -14.29
C ALA A 639 -2.56 6.95 -14.74
N GLY A 640 -1.98 5.77 -14.90
CA GLY A 640 -0.54 5.58 -15.15
C GLY A 640 0.34 6.04 -13.99
N HIS A 641 1.65 5.82 -14.14
CA HIS A 641 2.68 6.33 -13.23
C HIS A 641 3.82 6.90 -14.04
N GLN A 642 4.48 7.91 -13.50
CA GLN A 642 5.75 8.38 -14.04
C GLN A 642 6.94 7.40 -13.92
N PHE A 643 6.75 6.26 -13.24
CA PHE A 643 7.73 5.16 -13.25
C PHE A 643 7.55 4.25 -14.47
N PHE A 644 6.34 4.14 -15.00
CA PHE A 644 6.05 3.34 -16.19
C PHE A 644 6.04 4.19 -17.47
N HIS A 645 5.50 5.41 -17.39
CA HIS A 645 5.34 6.34 -18.51
C HIS A 645 5.75 7.75 -18.09
N ARG A 646 6.82 8.30 -18.66
CA ARG A 646 7.31 9.63 -18.28
C ARG A 646 6.36 10.77 -18.65
N GLU A 647 5.52 10.58 -19.66
CA GLU A 647 4.60 11.57 -20.22
C GLU A 647 3.25 10.91 -20.58
N ASN A 648 2.24 11.73 -20.91
CA ASN A 648 0.92 11.32 -21.39
C ASN A 648 0.14 10.41 -20.42
N LEU A 649 0.24 10.70 -19.12
CA LEU A 649 -0.66 10.11 -18.13
C LEU A 649 -2.09 10.55 -18.44
N LYS A 650 -2.98 9.58 -18.60
CA LYS A 650 -4.42 9.78 -18.73
C LYS A 650 -5.07 9.39 -17.43
N ASP A 651 -6.07 10.12 -16.96
CA ASP A 651 -6.62 10.07 -15.60
C ASP A 651 -8.12 9.70 -15.56
N TYR A 652 -8.39 8.41 -15.79
CA TYR A 652 -9.76 7.89 -15.93
C TYR A 652 -10.20 7.04 -14.74
N VAL A 653 -11.46 7.18 -14.34
CA VAL A 653 -12.20 6.19 -13.55
C VAL A 653 -13.11 5.42 -14.51
N LEU A 654 -13.01 4.10 -14.51
CA LEU A 654 -13.72 3.23 -15.44
C LEU A 654 -14.58 2.24 -14.66
N ALA A 655 -15.86 2.13 -15.00
CA ALA A 655 -16.75 1.13 -14.43
C ALA A 655 -17.21 0.13 -15.48
N TYR A 656 -17.12 -1.14 -15.13
CA TYR A 656 -17.57 -2.26 -15.94
C TYR A 656 -18.73 -2.96 -15.27
N ALA A 657 -19.69 -3.43 -16.06
CA ALA A 657 -20.80 -4.21 -15.58
C ALA A 657 -21.34 -5.11 -16.69
N LEU A 658 -22.18 -6.08 -16.35
CA LEU A 658 -22.92 -6.86 -17.34
C LEU A 658 -23.88 -5.94 -18.12
N GLY A 659 -24.06 -6.25 -19.41
CA GLY A 659 -25.09 -5.63 -20.25
C GLY A 659 -26.50 -5.78 -19.67
N LYS A 660 -27.47 -5.05 -20.23
CA LYS A 660 -28.89 -5.19 -19.84
C LYS A 660 -29.50 -6.48 -20.37
#